data_AF-A0A813WA78-F1
#
_entry.id   AF-A0A813WA78-F1
#
_cell.length_a   1.000
_cell.length_b   1.000
_cell.length_c   1.000
_cell.angle_alpha   90.00
_cell.angle_beta   90.00
_cell.angle_gamma   90.00
#
_symmetry.space_group_name_H-M   'P 1'
#
loop_
_entity.id
_entity.type
_entity.pdbx_description
1 polymer ?
#
loop_
_entity_poly.entity_id
_entity_poly.type
_entity_poly.pdbx_seq_one_letter_code
_entity_poly.pdbx_strand_id
1 'polypeptide(L)'
;MPFSSLLAPRSKTDHAKQLRDYFTVIENEQDKEKKNYEDAIKNIHKTLLALKDGLFGPRDGSSEPAISDVSQLCSGIYTQDLMTIMINNLSRVTFEDRKEIVAIFNNLLRRQVGTKFPAVDHIIQRPGILFKLIEGYENADIALNCGMMLRECVRVQELAEIILRSPDFYKFFDYVQKSTFDIASDAFATFKDLLTKHKPLCADFLERNYDHFFNKYRDLLNSENYVTRRQSLKLLGELLLDRYNFSVMTKYITNTDNLKQQMNLLKEKSKNIQFEAFHVFKIFVANPTKPKAISDILLRNREKLIDFLTTFHTDQTHAIEFLIIKTDPNPYCLVVDGTTINCEDNSIKREAIDALLNAADYDDIGGIEKQLSQVKAIVELQLNHPKLFKKFGVKPQRGILLCGPPHTANEADAKLILINGSEINCKLAGDSELILCKAFEEVKKSCRTIIFIDEIDAIAPKREKTHGEAEPPIVSQLLELMDRLKQCSNVIVMAATNRPNSIDPALRCFDRKVYIGIPDAVSRLQILKVLTKTIKLGSDVNLGQIANETNGYVGTDLAKLCSKVVFEQYREKMKVIDLEEDTIDAEISDSFSVSHNNFQYALNESYPSVLHKTVLEFTTTKWEDIGGLESVKGEVKRLAQYRLNQYEEFRKFGMTPSRCVLLYGLPGCAKATAYECQVNFMSIRCSKLLAMSLVESEANLCDIFDKVHQAASCVLFFDELDSIAGCGDAGDGSGKADRVLYQILTKIDALDAKTNVFIVSSTNKLDMINSAIIQPGRFDKLSHVLLPNHVSRVAILKAVLRKSPEATNADLNFVAGATDKVNGADLAKICQRACTLAIEEFVRKKIQFEIKQENGESDLVASICHQNFVDAICDAKTSINESEIHKYQLFFGTQDICTLERSLQILRNAGGGQGGYYR
;
A
#
# COMPACT_ATOMS: atom_id res chain seq x y z
N MET A 1 -39.07 -5.90 37.85
CA MET A 1 -39.82 -4.96 36.99
C MET A 1 -39.06 -4.81 35.68
N PRO A 2 -39.72 -4.76 34.51
CA PRO A 2 -39.03 -4.83 33.22
C PRO A 2 -38.23 -3.55 32.95
N PHE A 3 -36.97 -3.72 32.59
CA PHE A 3 -35.91 -2.72 32.34
C PHE A 3 -36.14 -1.84 31.09
N SER A 4 -37.39 -1.57 30.70
CA SER A 4 -37.72 -0.89 29.44
C SER A 4 -38.15 0.58 29.59
N SER A 5 -37.86 1.23 30.72
CA SER A 5 -38.34 2.60 30.97
C SER A 5 -37.35 3.51 31.71
N LEU A 6 -36.07 3.50 31.32
CA LEU A 6 -35.13 4.57 31.68
C LEU A 6 -34.81 5.42 30.45
N LEU A 7 -35.66 6.44 30.29
CA LEU A 7 -35.41 7.77 29.71
C LEU A 7 -34.41 7.88 28.54
N ALA A 8 -34.96 8.22 27.37
CA ALA A 8 -34.23 8.86 26.26
C ALA A 8 -33.39 10.06 26.76
N PRO A 9 -32.15 10.25 26.27
CA PRO A 9 -31.22 11.20 26.85
C PRO A 9 -31.69 12.64 26.63
N ARG A 10 -32.00 13.35 27.71
CA ARG A 10 -32.36 14.78 27.68
C ARG A 10 -31.19 15.71 28.03
N SER A 11 -30.01 15.17 28.35
CA SER A 11 -28.79 15.95 28.62
C SER A 11 -27.53 15.12 28.40
N LYS A 12 -26.47 15.73 27.85
CA LYS A 12 -25.13 15.10 27.70
C LYS A 12 -24.54 14.65 29.05
N THR A 13 -24.99 15.21 30.18
CA THR A 13 -24.55 14.85 31.54
C THR A 13 -25.16 13.56 32.10
N ASP A 14 -26.26 13.03 31.52
CA ASP A 14 -26.91 11.82 32.00
C ASP A 14 -26.17 10.53 31.59
N HIS A 15 -25.35 10.58 30.53
CA HIS A 15 -24.57 9.43 30.06
C HIS A 15 -23.55 8.95 31.10
N ALA A 16 -22.96 9.85 31.90
CA ALA A 16 -22.06 9.46 32.99
C ALA A 16 -22.81 8.66 34.07
N LYS A 17 -24.05 9.07 34.42
CA LYS A 17 -24.87 8.39 35.44
C LYS A 17 -25.28 7.01 34.96
N GLN A 18 -25.73 6.93 33.71
CA GLN A 18 -26.09 5.66 33.08
C GLN A 18 -24.89 4.70 33.05
N LEU A 19 -23.70 5.19 32.66
CA LEU A 19 -22.49 4.37 32.66
C LEU A 19 -22.16 3.82 34.06
N ARG A 20 -22.28 4.67 35.09
CA ARG A 20 -22.08 4.26 36.48
C ARG A 20 -23.06 3.16 36.89
N ASP A 21 -24.34 3.36 36.60
CA ASP A 21 -25.39 2.42 36.99
C ASP A 21 -25.20 1.07 36.27
N TYR A 22 -24.81 1.06 34.98
CA TYR A 22 -24.46 -0.17 34.27
C TYR A 22 -23.22 -0.89 34.87
N PHE A 23 -22.19 -0.15 35.27
CA PHE A 23 -21.04 -0.75 35.96
C PHE A 23 -21.42 -1.32 37.33
N THR A 24 -22.32 -0.69 38.09
CA THR A 24 -22.80 -1.24 39.37
C THR A 24 -23.62 -2.52 39.18
N VAL A 25 -24.33 -2.67 38.06
CA VAL A 25 -25.04 -3.92 37.73
C VAL A 25 -24.03 -5.05 37.48
N ILE A 26 -22.94 -4.77 36.75
CA ILE A 26 -21.85 -5.71 36.52
C ILE A 26 -21.10 -6.08 37.81
N GLU A 27 -21.04 -5.17 38.78
CA GLU A 27 -20.42 -5.46 40.09
C GLU A 27 -21.27 -6.41 40.94
N ASN A 28 -22.61 -6.29 40.89
CA ASN A 28 -23.55 -7.00 41.75
C ASN A 28 -24.00 -8.37 41.22
N GLU A 29 -24.05 -8.59 39.90
CA GLU A 29 -24.54 -9.85 39.31
C GLU A 29 -23.40 -10.87 39.13
N GLN A 30 -23.05 -11.60 40.19
CA GLN A 30 -22.01 -12.63 40.08
C GLN A 30 -22.44 -13.97 39.47
N ASP A 31 -23.73 -14.37 39.41
CA ASP A 31 -24.02 -15.77 39.01
C ASP A 31 -25.43 -16.14 38.48
N LYS A 32 -26.39 -15.23 38.22
CA LYS A 32 -27.81 -15.66 38.04
C LYS A 32 -28.59 -15.27 36.76
N GLU A 33 -28.21 -14.25 35.99
CA GLU A 33 -28.94 -13.92 34.74
C GLU A 33 -28.00 -13.50 33.58
N LYS A 34 -27.55 -14.47 32.76
CA LYS A 34 -26.67 -14.21 31.59
C LYS A 34 -27.21 -13.13 30.63
N LYS A 35 -28.54 -12.95 30.57
CA LYS A 35 -29.20 -12.04 29.63
C LYS A 35 -29.07 -10.57 30.02
N ASN A 36 -29.21 -10.24 31.31
CA ASN A 36 -29.04 -8.86 31.80
C ASN A 36 -27.58 -8.42 31.72
N TYR A 37 -26.65 -9.34 31.98
CA TYR A 37 -25.21 -9.10 31.85
C TYR A 37 -24.80 -8.77 30.41
N GLU A 38 -25.27 -9.54 29.42
CA GLU A 38 -25.01 -9.26 28.00
C GLU A 38 -25.64 -7.93 27.54
N ASP A 39 -26.85 -7.61 28.00
CA ASP A 39 -27.50 -6.35 27.68
C ASP A 39 -26.80 -5.16 28.35
N ALA A 40 -26.30 -5.32 29.58
CA ALA A 40 -25.48 -4.31 30.26
C ALA A 40 -24.16 -4.03 29.52
N ILE A 41 -23.46 -5.06 29.04
CA ILE A 41 -22.22 -4.88 28.26
C ILE A 41 -22.49 -4.14 26.94
N LYS A 42 -23.54 -4.51 26.20
CA LYS A 42 -23.91 -3.82 24.95
C LYS A 42 -24.24 -2.34 25.20
N ASN A 43 -24.94 -2.05 26.31
CA ASN A 43 -25.29 -0.69 26.68
C ASN A 43 -24.08 0.12 27.16
N ILE A 44 -23.09 -0.51 27.82
CA ILE A 44 -21.81 0.12 28.15
C ILE A 44 -21.06 0.53 26.88
N HIS A 45 -20.91 -0.37 25.91
CA HIS A 45 -20.25 -0.05 24.64
C HIS A 45 -20.89 1.18 23.96
N LYS A 46 -22.22 1.18 23.85
CA LYS A 46 -22.98 2.29 23.26
C LYS A 46 -22.79 3.61 24.03
N THR A 47 -22.76 3.54 25.36
CA THR A 47 -22.60 4.71 26.22
C THR A 47 -21.15 5.23 26.20
N LEU A 48 -20.15 4.35 26.11
CA LEU A 48 -18.73 4.72 25.93
C LEU A 48 -18.51 5.41 24.60
N LEU A 49 -19.13 4.92 23.53
CA LEU A 49 -19.10 5.58 22.22
C LEU A 49 -19.76 6.96 22.28
N ALA A 50 -20.91 7.09 22.93
CA ALA A 50 -21.58 8.39 23.10
C ALA A 50 -20.74 9.37 23.95
N LEU A 51 -20.06 8.89 25.00
CA LEU A 51 -19.13 9.70 25.79
C LEU A 51 -17.91 10.13 24.96
N LYS A 52 -17.38 9.23 24.13
CA LYS A 52 -16.28 9.51 23.21
C LYS A 52 -16.69 10.54 22.16
N ASP A 53 -17.84 10.38 21.50
CA ASP A 53 -18.35 11.34 20.53
C ASP A 53 -18.64 12.70 21.20
N GLY A 54 -19.06 12.69 22.46
CA GLY A 54 -19.21 13.91 23.27
C GLY A 54 -17.88 14.60 23.60
N LEU A 55 -16.78 13.85 23.76
CA LEU A 55 -15.46 14.36 24.12
C LEU A 55 -14.59 14.73 22.90
N PHE A 56 -14.69 13.97 21.81
CA PHE A 56 -13.88 14.11 20.58
C PHE A 56 -14.64 14.76 19.42
N GLY A 57 -15.97 14.85 19.49
CA GLY A 57 -16.82 15.15 18.34
C GLY A 57 -17.23 13.89 17.58
N PRO A 58 -18.29 13.94 16.75
CA PRO A 58 -18.74 12.80 15.94
C PRO A 58 -17.63 12.37 14.96
N ARG A 59 -17.55 11.04 14.70
CA ARG A 59 -16.54 10.40 13.83
C ARG A 59 -16.48 10.96 12.41
N ASP A 60 -17.54 11.64 11.96
CA ASP A 60 -17.69 12.21 10.63
C ASP A 60 -17.05 13.60 10.47
N GLY A 61 -16.42 14.17 11.52
CA GLY A 61 -15.69 15.44 11.43
C GLY A 61 -16.59 16.68 11.24
N SER A 62 -17.91 16.53 11.38
CA SER A 62 -18.89 17.54 10.99
C SER A 62 -19.13 18.67 12.01
N SER A 63 -18.63 18.57 13.25
CA SER A 63 -18.77 19.64 14.25
C SER A 63 -17.87 19.42 15.48
N GLU A 64 -17.03 20.39 15.84
CA GLU A 64 -16.35 20.38 17.15
C GLU A 64 -17.38 20.53 18.30
N PRO A 65 -17.27 19.74 19.37
CA PRO A 65 -18.19 19.87 20.50
C PRO A 65 -17.90 21.17 21.27
N ALA A 66 -18.95 21.97 21.54
CA ALA A 66 -18.83 23.24 22.26
C ALA A 66 -18.11 23.06 23.62
N ILE A 67 -17.15 23.95 23.90
CA ILE A 67 -16.29 23.89 25.11
C ILE A 67 -17.13 23.82 26.40
N SER A 68 -18.31 24.45 26.44
CA SER A 68 -19.27 24.42 27.53
C SER A 68 -19.85 23.02 27.79
N ASP A 69 -20.28 22.34 26.75
CA ASP A 69 -20.94 21.03 26.82
C ASP A 69 -19.97 19.95 27.31
N VAL A 70 -18.73 20.02 26.82
CA VAL A 70 -17.70 19.08 27.23
C VAL A 70 -17.26 19.35 28.66
N SER A 71 -17.22 20.61 29.10
CA SER A 71 -16.91 20.95 30.49
C SER A 71 -17.99 20.45 31.46
N GLN A 72 -19.27 20.51 31.08
CA GLN A 72 -20.37 19.94 31.86
C GLN A 72 -20.29 18.41 31.94
N LEU A 73 -19.95 17.74 30.82
CA LEU A 73 -19.78 16.29 30.77
C LEU A 73 -18.59 15.83 31.62
N CYS A 74 -17.45 16.51 31.54
CA CYS A 74 -16.29 16.26 32.41
C CYS A 74 -16.63 16.46 33.89
N SER A 75 -17.35 17.54 34.25
CA SER A 75 -17.82 17.74 35.63
C SER A 75 -18.74 16.60 36.10
N GLY A 76 -19.56 16.03 35.20
CA GLY A 76 -20.37 14.85 35.49
C GLY A 76 -19.54 13.60 35.76
N ILE A 77 -18.46 13.38 35.00
CA ILE A 77 -17.52 12.26 35.18
C ILE A 77 -16.80 12.35 36.53
N TYR A 78 -16.32 13.54 36.92
CA TYR A 78 -15.61 13.73 38.19
C TYR A 78 -16.53 13.58 39.41
N THR A 79 -17.74 14.14 39.37
CA THR A 79 -18.72 14.05 40.48
C THR A 79 -19.16 12.61 40.77
N GLN A 80 -19.09 11.73 39.77
CA GLN A 80 -19.56 10.34 39.88
C GLN A 80 -18.44 9.32 40.05
N ASP A 81 -17.19 9.78 40.14
CA ASP A 81 -15.99 8.94 40.31
C ASP A 81 -15.84 7.84 39.27
N LEU A 82 -16.31 8.14 38.06
CA LEU A 82 -16.40 7.19 36.97
C LEU A 82 -15.03 6.62 36.60
N MET A 83 -13.95 7.42 36.72
CA MET A 83 -12.58 6.97 36.45
C MET A 83 -12.17 5.79 37.34
N THR A 84 -12.54 5.79 38.63
CA THR A 84 -12.21 4.68 39.54
C THR A 84 -13.02 3.44 39.18
N ILE A 85 -14.30 3.61 38.86
CA ILE A 85 -15.23 2.53 38.53
C ILE A 85 -14.85 1.87 37.20
N MET A 86 -14.45 2.66 36.20
CA MET A 86 -13.97 2.16 34.91
C MET A 86 -12.72 1.29 35.10
N ILE A 87 -11.76 1.74 35.92
CA ILE A 87 -10.52 0.98 36.19
C ILE A 87 -10.81 -0.33 36.93
N ASN A 88 -11.70 -0.32 37.94
CA ASN A 88 -12.06 -1.53 38.69
C ASN A 88 -12.67 -2.62 37.79
N ASN A 89 -13.44 -2.20 36.79
CA ASN A 89 -14.20 -3.13 35.95
C ASN A 89 -13.48 -3.49 34.65
N LEU A 90 -12.24 -3.05 34.41
CA LEU A 90 -11.49 -3.34 33.18
C LEU A 90 -11.40 -4.84 32.84
N SER A 91 -11.32 -5.72 33.84
CA SER A 91 -11.28 -7.17 33.65
C SER A 91 -12.59 -7.72 33.08
N ARG A 92 -13.71 -7.04 33.35
CA ARG A 92 -15.08 -7.50 33.06
C ARG A 92 -15.63 -6.93 31.75
N VAL A 93 -14.92 -6.02 31.08
CA VAL A 93 -15.35 -5.41 29.81
C VAL A 93 -14.62 -6.02 28.62
N THR A 94 -15.22 -5.91 27.43
CA THR A 94 -14.69 -6.45 26.17
C THR A 94 -13.38 -5.76 25.74
N PHE A 95 -12.63 -6.40 24.83
CA PHE A 95 -11.36 -5.86 24.33
C PHE A 95 -11.50 -4.49 23.65
N GLU A 96 -12.59 -4.26 22.90
CA GLU A 96 -12.85 -2.98 22.23
C GLU A 96 -13.18 -1.88 23.24
N ASP A 97 -14.00 -2.20 24.25
CA ASP A 97 -14.36 -1.24 25.31
C ASP A 97 -13.15 -0.80 26.14
N ARG A 98 -12.19 -1.70 26.40
CA ARG A 98 -10.95 -1.36 27.10
C ARG A 98 -10.16 -0.29 26.35
N LYS A 99 -10.07 -0.38 25.03
CA LYS A 99 -9.39 0.64 24.20
C LYS A 99 -10.10 1.98 24.28
N GLU A 100 -11.43 1.98 24.29
CA GLU A 100 -12.21 3.21 24.43
C GLU A 100 -12.07 3.85 25.81
N ILE A 101 -12.03 3.04 26.88
CA ILE A 101 -11.74 3.51 28.24
C ILE A 101 -10.36 4.19 28.30
N VAL A 102 -9.32 3.58 27.73
CA VAL A 102 -7.96 4.16 27.69
C VAL A 102 -7.95 5.50 26.92
N ALA A 103 -8.64 5.57 25.79
CA ALA A 103 -8.73 6.80 24.99
C ALA A 103 -9.44 7.93 25.75
N ILE A 104 -10.55 7.63 26.43
CA ILE A 104 -11.29 8.59 27.26
C ILE A 104 -10.42 9.07 28.42
N PHE A 105 -9.78 8.15 29.15
CA PHE A 105 -8.93 8.47 30.30
C PHE A 105 -7.76 9.39 29.92
N ASN A 106 -7.05 9.06 28.83
CA ASN A 106 -5.93 9.85 28.35
C ASN A 106 -6.34 11.25 27.86
N ASN A 107 -7.53 11.38 27.26
CA ASN A 107 -8.07 12.68 26.86
C ASN A 107 -8.38 13.54 28.08
N LEU A 108 -9.03 12.98 29.10
CA LEU A 108 -9.34 13.69 30.35
C LEU A 108 -8.08 14.23 31.02
N LEU A 109 -7.00 13.45 31.06
CA LEU A 109 -5.72 13.87 31.62
C LEU A 109 -5.03 15.01 30.86
N ARG A 110 -5.10 15.00 29.51
CA ARG A 110 -4.44 16.02 28.66
C ARG A 110 -5.21 17.34 28.61
N ARG A 111 -6.47 17.36 29.05
CA ARG A 111 -7.35 18.52 28.91
C ARG A 111 -7.03 19.60 29.95
N GLN A 112 -6.72 20.79 29.45
CA GLN A 112 -6.48 21.97 30.25
C GLN A 112 -7.72 22.88 30.25
N VAL A 113 -8.13 23.36 31.44
CA VAL A 113 -9.17 24.39 31.57
C VAL A 113 -8.52 25.62 32.21
N GLY A 114 -8.19 26.62 31.39
CA GLY A 114 -7.40 27.78 31.83
C GLY A 114 -5.96 27.40 32.15
N THR A 115 -5.53 27.55 33.41
CA THR A 115 -4.18 27.18 33.89
C THR A 115 -4.17 25.88 34.71
N LYS A 116 -5.32 25.22 34.87
CA LYS A 116 -5.48 24.03 35.72
C LYS A 116 -5.80 22.79 34.90
N PHE A 117 -5.44 21.64 35.47
CA PHE A 117 -5.76 20.31 34.94
C PHE A 117 -6.76 19.63 35.90
N PRO A 118 -8.09 19.75 35.68
CA PRO A 118 -9.09 19.25 36.61
C PRO A 118 -9.02 17.74 36.87
N ALA A 119 -8.61 16.96 35.87
CA ALA A 119 -8.40 15.51 36.00
C ALA A 119 -7.24 15.19 36.95
N VAL A 120 -6.16 15.96 36.86
CA VAL A 120 -4.98 15.82 37.72
C VAL A 120 -5.37 16.15 39.17
N ASP A 121 -6.10 17.25 39.38
CA ASP A 121 -6.59 17.63 40.72
C ASP A 121 -7.48 16.54 41.34
N HIS A 122 -8.35 15.90 40.54
CA HIS A 122 -9.20 14.80 41.00
C HIS A 122 -8.39 13.55 41.40
N ILE A 123 -7.37 13.19 40.62
CA ILE A 123 -6.49 12.05 40.92
C ILE A 123 -5.61 12.35 42.15
N ILE A 124 -5.14 13.59 42.33
CA ILE A 124 -4.39 13.99 43.53
C ILE A 124 -5.24 13.81 44.79
N GLN A 125 -6.53 14.17 44.74
CA GLN A 125 -7.45 13.95 45.87
C GLN A 125 -7.72 12.46 46.13
N ARG A 126 -7.46 11.58 45.16
CA ARG A 126 -7.77 10.15 45.20
C ARG A 126 -6.63 9.30 44.63
N PRO A 127 -5.50 9.19 45.37
CA PRO A 127 -4.32 8.47 44.89
C PRO A 127 -4.56 6.97 44.67
N GLY A 128 -5.63 6.40 45.23
CA GLY A 128 -6.04 5.01 45.03
C GLY A 128 -6.25 4.60 43.56
N ILE A 129 -6.50 5.57 42.67
CA ILE A 129 -6.56 5.34 41.22
C ILE A 129 -5.19 4.88 40.69
N LEU A 130 -4.11 5.54 41.11
CA LEU A 130 -2.75 5.23 40.66
C LEU A 130 -2.30 3.85 41.15
N PHE A 131 -2.59 3.50 42.40
CA PHE A 131 -2.22 2.20 42.98
C PHE A 131 -2.93 1.04 42.29
N LYS A 132 -4.21 1.20 41.94
CA LYS A 132 -4.95 0.19 41.15
C LYS A 132 -4.40 0.02 39.74
N LEU A 133 -3.94 1.08 39.10
CA LEU A 133 -3.28 0.98 37.79
C LEU A 133 -1.96 0.18 37.88
N ILE A 134 -1.22 0.33 38.99
CA ILE A 134 0.00 -0.44 39.25
C ILE A 134 -0.32 -1.91 39.54
N GLU A 135 -1.37 -2.20 40.33
CA GLU A 135 -1.85 -3.57 40.56
C GLU A 135 -2.39 -4.22 39.26
N GLY A 136 -2.83 -3.42 38.29
CA GLY A 136 -3.28 -3.90 36.98
C GLY A 136 -2.24 -4.71 36.20
N TYR A 137 -0.94 -4.55 36.48
CA TYR A 137 0.12 -5.37 35.89
C TYR A 137 0.11 -6.82 36.39
N GLU A 138 -0.65 -7.16 37.44
CA GLU A 138 -0.86 -8.54 37.89
C GLU A 138 -1.73 -9.34 36.90
N ASN A 139 -2.66 -8.67 36.22
CA ASN A 139 -3.59 -9.29 35.28
C ASN A 139 -3.09 -9.15 33.83
N ALA A 140 -2.76 -10.28 33.18
CA ALA A 140 -2.19 -10.28 31.84
C ALA A 140 -3.09 -9.58 30.78
N ASP A 141 -4.41 -9.74 30.88
CA ASP A 141 -5.35 -9.23 29.87
C ASP A 141 -5.51 -7.69 29.89
N ILE A 142 -5.12 -7.04 30.99
CA ILE A 142 -5.36 -5.60 31.23
C ILE A 142 -4.04 -4.85 31.35
N ALA A 143 -2.94 -5.52 31.69
CA ALA A 143 -1.64 -4.92 31.97
C ALA A 143 -1.22 -3.84 30.95
N LEU A 144 -1.32 -4.11 29.65
CA LEU A 144 -0.96 -3.16 28.60
C LEU A 144 -1.85 -1.90 28.59
N ASN A 145 -3.15 -2.06 28.83
CA ASN A 145 -4.09 -0.93 28.91
C ASN A 145 -3.79 -0.07 30.15
N CYS A 146 -3.52 -0.70 31.30
CA CYS A 146 -3.11 -0.01 32.51
C CYS A 146 -1.77 0.71 32.33
N GLY A 147 -0.80 0.10 31.65
CA GLY A 147 0.49 0.71 31.36
C GLY A 147 0.40 1.94 30.47
N MET A 148 -0.45 1.91 29.44
CA MET A 148 -0.73 3.08 28.60
C MET A 148 -1.31 4.25 29.40
N MET A 149 -2.27 3.99 30.30
CA MET A 149 -2.86 5.02 31.17
C MET A 149 -1.85 5.54 32.19
N LEU A 150 -1.05 4.64 32.79
CA LEU A 150 -0.05 5.00 33.78
C LEU A 150 1.05 5.88 33.18
N ARG A 151 1.54 5.59 31.96
CA ARG A 151 2.55 6.44 31.30
C ARG A 151 2.09 7.85 31.02
N GLU A 152 0.79 8.06 30.75
CA GLU A 152 0.23 9.40 30.63
C GLU A 152 0.18 10.11 31.99
N CYS A 153 -0.20 9.42 33.08
CA CYS A 153 -0.12 9.98 34.44
C CYS A 153 1.30 10.40 34.81
N VAL A 154 2.32 9.60 34.46
CA VAL A 154 3.74 9.86 34.78
C VAL A 154 4.28 11.11 34.07
N ARG A 155 3.65 11.59 33.00
CA ARG A 155 4.03 12.86 32.36
C ARG A 155 3.81 14.06 33.28
N VAL A 156 2.87 13.95 34.21
CA VAL A 156 2.54 14.99 35.18
C VAL A 156 3.42 14.83 36.43
N GLN A 157 4.10 15.90 36.84
CA GLN A 157 5.12 15.85 37.90
C GLN A 157 4.51 15.45 39.26
N GLU A 158 3.36 16.01 39.61
CA GLU A 158 2.67 15.80 40.88
C GLU A 158 2.19 14.36 41.05
N LEU A 159 1.71 13.73 39.98
CA LEU A 159 1.27 12.34 39.99
C LEU A 159 2.46 11.38 40.06
N ALA A 160 3.55 11.69 39.35
CA ALA A 160 4.79 10.92 39.43
C ALA A 160 5.38 10.97 40.85
N GLU A 161 5.27 12.10 41.55
CA GLU A 161 5.71 12.24 42.95
C GLU A 161 4.99 11.27 43.89
N ILE A 162 3.67 11.15 43.75
CA ILE A 162 2.84 10.26 44.56
C ILE A 162 3.24 8.80 44.34
N ILE A 163 3.51 8.41 43.10
CA ILE A 163 3.94 7.05 42.76
C ILE A 163 5.31 6.75 43.36
N LEU A 164 6.30 7.64 43.18
CA LEU A 164 7.66 7.42 43.67
C LEU A 164 7.75 7.39 45.20
N ARG A 165 6.89 8.13 45.90
CA ARG A 165 6.84 8.09 47.37
C ARG A 165 6.08 6.88 47.93
N SER A 166 5.35 6.15 47.10
CA SER A 166 4.56 4.98 47.52
C SER A 166 5.43 3.70 47.58
N PRO A 167 5.13 2.76 48.51
CA PRO A 167 5.74 1.43 48.50
C PRO A 167 5.42 0.63 47.22
N ASP A 168 4.33 0.94 46.51
CA ASP A 168 3.95 0.24 45.28
C ASP A 168 4.95 0.43 44.13
N PHE A 169 5.79 1.47 44.20
CA PHE A 169 6.88 1.65 43.25
C PHE A 169 7.82 0.43 43.18
N TYR A 170 8.05 -0.24 44.31
CA TYR A 170 8.97 -1.38 44.34
C TYR A 170 8.41 -2.63 43.68
N LYS A 171 7.09 -2.71 43.42
CA LYS A 171 6.47 -3.80 42.65
C LYS A 171 6.94 -3.81 41.18
N PHE A 172 7.41 -2.68 40.64
CA PHE A 172 7.95 -2.63 39.28
C PHE A 172 9.19 -3.50 39.08
N PHE A 173 10.01 -3.70 40.12
CA PHE A 173 11.17 -4.59 40.05
C PHE A 173 10.74 -6.04 39.76
N ASP A 174 9.63 -6.48 40.35
CA ASP A 174 9.08 -7.81 40.14
C ASP A 174 8.37 -7.91 38.77
N TYR A 175 7.66 -6.86 38.35
CA TYR A 175 6.96 -6.82 37.05
C TYR A 175 7.91 -6.86 35.85
N VAL A 176 9.07 -6.21 35.95
CA VAL A 176 10.12 -6.22 34.92
C VAL A 176 10.76 -7.61 34.75
N GLN A 177 10.65 -8.47 35.77
CA GLN A 177 11.16 -9.84 35.74
C GLN A 177 10.11 -10.89 35.34
N LYS A 178 8.85 -10.49 35.06
CA LYS A 178 7.80 -11.43 34.63
C LYS A 178 8.15 -12.12 33.32
N SER A 179 7.66 -13.36 33.16
CA SER A 179 7.92 -14.21 32.00
C SER A 179 7.27 -13.72 30.69
N THR A 180 6.23 -12.89 30.77
CA THR A 180 5.56 -12.31 29.61
C THR A 180 6.32 -11.10 29.08
N PHE A 181 6.99 -11.26 27.94
CA PHE A 181 7.85 -10.25 27.33
C PHE A 181 7.16 -8.89 27.13
N ASP A 182 5.94 -8.88 26.60
CA ASP A 182 5.21 -7.63 26.30
C ASP A 182 4.91 -6.82 27.57
N ILE A 183 4.52 -7.50 28.65
CA ILE A 183 4.21 -6.87 29.94
C ILE A 183 5.49 -6.37 30.62
N ALA A 184 6.55 -7.18 30.59
CA ALA A 184 7.85 -6.81 31.15
C ALA A 184 8.45 -5.58 30.44
N SER A 185 8.35 -5.54 29.10
CA SER A 185 8.83 -4.41 28.30
C SER A 185 8.03 -3.13 28.55
N ASP A 186 6.69 -3.24 28.67
CA ASP A 186 5.82 -2.10 28.95
C ASP A 186 6.00 -1.57 30.39
N ALA A 187 6.14 -2.48 31.36
CA ALA A 187 6.47 -2.14 32.75
C ALA A 187 7.85 -1.47 32.84
N PHE A 188 8.86 -1.97 32.11
CA PHE A 188 10.19 -1.37 32.06
C PHE A 188 10.17 0.03 31.45
N ALA A 189 9.40 0.24 30.37
CA ALA A 189 9.24 1.57 29.77
C ALA A 189 8.63 2.57 30.77
N THR A 190 7.63 2.14 31.54
CA THR A 190 7.00 2.98 32.56
C THR A 190 7.92 3.23 33.76
N PHE A 191 8.67 2.21 34.18
CA PHE A 191 9.70 2.32 35.21
C PHE A 191 10.83 3.29 34.80
N LYS A 192 11.28 3.21 33.54
CA LYS A 192 12.23 4.17 32.97
C LYS A 192 11.66 5.59 32.99
N ASP A 193 10.44 5.78 32.48
CA ASP A 193 9.80 7.11 32.40
C ASP A 193 9.69 7.78 33.78
N LEU A 194 9.37 7.00 34.83
CA LEU A 194 9.32 7.48 36.22
C LEU A 194 10.68 8.02 36.69
N LEU A 195 11.78 7.41 36.26
CA LEU A 195 13.13 7.77 36.68
C LEU A 195 13.81 8.82 35.79
N THR A 196 13.42 8.95 34.52
CA THR A 196 14.14 9.82 33.56
C THR A 196 13.40 11.11 33.19
N LYS A 197 12.06 11.18 33.28
CA LYS A 197 11.32 12.39 32.86
C LYS A 197 11.50 13.55 33.82
N HIS A 198 11.21 13.33 35.11
CA HIS A 198 11.26 14.36 36.14
C HIS A 198 12.58 14.28 36.92
N LYS A 199 13.68 14.66 36.26
CA LYS A 199 15.06 14.56 36.76
C LYS A 199 15.29 15.09 38.19
N PRO A 200 14.83 16.30 38.59
CA PRO A 200 15.09 16.82 39.94
C PRO A 200 14.38 15.98 41.02
N LEU A 201 13.17 15.53 40.75
CA LEU A 201 12.38 14.72 41.67
C LEU A 201 12.99 13.31 41.81
N CYS A 202 13.45 12.72 40.71
CA CYS A 202 14.18 11.45 40.74
C CYS A 202 15.46 11.55 41.57
N ALA A 203 16.22 12.64 41.44
CA ALA A 203 17.45 12.84 42.22
C ALA A 203 17.15 12.85 43.74
N ASP A 204 16.13 13.61 44.15
CA ASP A 204 15.68 13.67 45.56
C ASP A 204 15.22 12.30 46.08
N PHE A 205 14.49 11.54 45.26
CA PHE A 205 14.02 10.19 45.61
C PHE A 205 15.19 9.20 45.76
N LEU A 206 16.10 9.17 44.78
CA LEU A 206 17.26 8.27 44.78
C LEU A 206 18.22 8.57 45.93
N GLU A 207 18.37 9.84 46.30
CA GLU A 207 19.25 10.23 47.41
C GLU A 207 18.70 9.76 48.76
N ARG A 208 17.38 9.82 48.96
CA ARG A 208 16.72 9.37 50.21
C ARG A 208 16.64 7.86 50.34
N ASN A 209 16.45 7.15 49.23
CA ASN A 209 16.22 5.69 49.21
C ASN A 209 17.39 4.90 48.61
N TYR A 210 18.59 5.47 48.61
CA TYR A 210 19.77 4.94 47.91
C TYR A 210 20.02 3.44 48.18
N ASP A 211 20.14 3.05 49.45
CA ASP A 211 20.50 1.67 49.82
C ASP A 211 19.42 0.67 49.40
N HIS A 212 18.15 1.00 49.63
CA HIS A 212 17.05 0.11 49.29
C HIS A 212 16.88 -0.04 47.77
N PHE A 213 16.95 1.06 47.04
CA PHE A 213 16.81 1.09 45.58
C PHE A 213 17.93 0.30 44.90
N PHE A 214 19.20 0.59 45.20
CA PHE A 214 20.33 -0.05 44.51
C PHE A 214 20.52 -1.52 44.89
N ASN A 215 20.06 -1.95 46.07
CA ASN A 215 20.01 -3.37 46.41
C ASN A 215 19.03 -4.12 45.50
N LYS A 216 17.80 -3.63 45.34
CA LYS A 216 16.83 -4.22 44.39
C LYS A 216 17.26 -4.09 42.93
N TYR A 217 17.95 -3.01 42.58
CA TYR A 217 18.49 -2.80 41.23
C TYR A 217 19.59 -3.80 40.89
N ARG A 218 20.36 -4.26 41.88
CA ARG A 218 21.37 -5.30 41.70
C ARG A 218 20.74 -6.62 41.24
N ASP A 219 19.56 -6.95 41.74
CA ASP A 219 18.82 -8.15 41.32
C ASP A 219 18.42 -8.08 39.84
N LEU A 220 18.08 -6.89 39.32
CA LEU A 220 17.81 -6.69 37.88
C LEU A 220 19.07 -6.88 37.02
N LEU A 221 20.23 -6.39 37.48
CA LEU A 221 21.50 -6.55 36.76
C LEU A 221 21.98 -8.01 36.75
N ASN A 222 21.59 -8.80 37.75
CA ASN A 222 21.89 -10.22 37.88
C ASN A 222 20.81 -11.13 37.29
N SER A 223 19.76 -10.57 36.66
CA SER A 223 18.70 -11.37 36.07
C SER A 223 19.21 -12.25 34.92
N GLU A 224 18.65 -13.45 34.80
CA GLU A 224 18.95 -14.39 33.70
C GLU A 224 18.43 -13.88 32.34
N ASN A 225 17.41 -13.02 32.37
CA ASN A 225 16.81 -12.42 31.18
C ASN A 225 17.78 -11.41 30.54
N TYR A 226 18.32 -11.77 29.37
CA TYR A 226 19.22 -10.93 28.58
C TYR A 226 18.69 -9.51 28.35
N VAL A 227 17.41 -9.38 27.94
CA VAL A 227 16.80 -8.09 27.59
C VAL A 227 16.70 -7.19 28.81
N THR A 228 16.17 -7.71 29.92
CA THR A 228 16.06 -7.00 31.20
C THR A 228 17.44 -6.51 31.66
N ARG A 229 18.44 -7.39 31.66
CA ARG A 229 19.81 -7.07 32.06
C ARG A 229 20.42 -5.96 31.21
N ARG A 230 20.29 -6.03 29.88
CA ARG A 230 20.78 -5.00 28.95
C ARG A 230 20.07 -3.67 29.15
N GLN A 231 18.74 -3.68 29.22
CA GLN A 231 17.93 -2.47 29.37
C GLN A 231 18.19 -1.78 30.72
N SER A 232 18.26 -2.54 31.81
CA SER A 232 18.65 -2.05 33.13
C SER A 232 20.06 -1.46 33.11
N LEU A 233 21.02 -2.12 32.47
CA LEU A 233 22.39 -1.57 32.41
C LEU A 233 22.47 -0.24 31.65
N LYS A 234 21.74 -0.13 30.54
CA LYS A 234 21.61 1.13 29.79
C LYS A 234 20.95 2.23 30.61
N LEU A 235 19.86 1.90 31.32
CA LEU A 235 19.18 2.85 32.21
C LEU A 235 20.09 3.30 33.36
N LEU A 236 20.89 2.40 33.93
CA LEU A 236 21.86 2.74 34.97
C LEU A 236 22.91 3.75 34.46
N GLY A 237 23.43 3.54 33.24
CA GLY A 237 24.34 4.50 32.61
C GLY A 237 23.69 5.87 32.43
N GLU A 238 22.45 5.90 31.95
CA GLU A 238 21.68 7.14 31.78
C GLU A 238 21.43 7.87 33.11
N LEU A 239 21.09 7.13 34.18
CA LEU A 239 20.84 7.69 35.51
C LEU A 239 22.11 8.24 36.18
N LEU A 240 23.24 7.54 36.07
CA LEU A 240 24.49 7.95 36.70
C LEU A 240 25.17 9.11 35.97
N LEU A 241 25.04 9.20 34.65
CA LEU A 241 25.62 10.28 33.84
C LEU A 241 24.81 11.58 33.88
N ASP A 242 23.61 11.56 34.47
CA ASP A 242 22.80 12.77 34.60
C ASP A 242 23.37 13.73 35.64
N ARG A 243 23.49 15.01 35.27
CA ARG A 243 24.00 16.09 36.13
C ARG A 243 23.22 16.25 37.43
N TYR A 244 21.90 15.98 37.41
CA TYR A 244 21.05 16.10 38.59
C TYR A 244 21.35 15.01 39.64
N ASN A 245 21.87 13.85 39.21
CA ASN A 245 22.16 12.70 40.06
C ASN A 245 23.62 12.65 40.54
N PHE A 246 24.33 13.79 40.56
CA PHE A 246 25.75 13.82 40.90
C PHE A 246 26.05 13.28 42.31
N SER A 247 25.19 13.55 43.31
CA SER A 247 25.32 13.03 44.67
C SER A 247 25.22 11.50 44.70
N VAL A 248 24.22 10.95 44.00
CA VAL A 248 23.98 9.51 43.84
C VAL A 248 25.14 8.84 43.09
N MET A 249 25.60 9.44 41.99
CA MET A 249 26.73 8.96 41.21
C MET A 249 28.01 8.87 42.08
N THR A 250 28.29 9.91 42.87
CA THR A 250 29.47 9.93 43.75
C THR A 250 29.40 8.81 44.80
N LYS A 251 28.23 8.58 45.41
CA LYS A 251 28.01 7.45 46.32
C LYS A 251 28.16 6.09 45.61
N TYR A 252 27.67 5.97 44.38
CA TYR A 252 27.74 4.74 43.59
C TYR A 252 29.17 4.35 43.21
N ILE A 253 29.97 5.31 42.76
CA ILE A 253 31.35 5.09 42.35
C ILE A 253 32.25 4.76 43.54
N THR A 254 31.91 5.24 44.74
CA THR A 254 32.70 5.00 45.95
C THR A 254 32.61 3.55 46.44
N ASN A 255 31.54 2.83 46.08
CA ASN A 255 31.31 1.47 46.55
C ASN A 255 32.10 0.42 45.73
N THR A 256 32.87 -0.42 46.42
CA THR A 256 33.68 -1.49 45.82
C THR A 256 32.84 -2.60 45.18
N ASP A 257 31.65 -2.88 45.69
CA ASP A 257 30.82 -3.98 45.17
C ASP A 257 30.20 -3.62 43.83
N ASN A 258 29.86 -2.34 43.63
CA ASN A 258 29.37 -1.84 42.36
C ASN A 258 30.44 -1.96 41.26
N LEU A 259 31.71 -1.68 41.59
CA LEU A 259 32.82 -1.89 40.65
C LEU A 259 32.97 -3.36 40.26
N LYS A 260 32.96 -4.27 41.24
CA LYS A 260 33.05 -5.72 40.97
C LYS A 260 31.90 -6.18 40.07
N GLN A 261 30.70 -5.67 40.30
CA GLN A 261 29.53 -5.97 39.46
C GLN A 261 29.76 -5.56 38.01
N GLN A 262 30.22 -4.34 37.76
CA GLN A 262 30.53 -3.87 36.39
C GLN A 262 31.67 -4.69 35.75
N MET A 263 32.69 -5.06 36.53
CA MET A 263 33.78 -5.92 36.03
C MET A 263 33.33 -7.35 35.70
N ASN A 264 32.31 -7.87 36.38
CA ASN A 264 31.72 -9.16 36.01
C ASN A 264 30.89 -9.04 34.73
N LEU A 265 30.12 -7.95 34.55
CA LEU A 265 29.36 -7.69 33.33
C LEU A 265 30.26 -7.47 32.10
N LEU A 266 31.47 -6.95 32.27
CA LEU A 266 32.47 -6.86 31.19
C LEU A 266 32.98 -8.23 30.72
N LYS A 267 32.82 -9.30 31.52
CA LYS A 267 33.22 -10.66 31.16
C LYS A 267 32.11 -11.47 30.48
N GLU A 268 30.89 -10.93 30.40
CA GLU A 268 29.77 -11.60 29.76
C GLU A 268 30.05 -11.90 28.29
N LYS A 269 29.44 -12.95 27.74
CA LYS A 269 29.66 -13.34 26.33
C LYS A 269 29.13 -12.30 25.34
N SER A 270 28.08 -11.56 25.71
CA SER A 270 27.41 -10.62 24.79
C SER A 270 28.13 -9.27 24.71
N LYS A 271 28.62 -8.92 23.52
CA LYS A 271 29.25 -7.62 23.22
C LYS A 271 28.37 -6.43 23.61
N ASN A 272 27.06 -6.50 23.36
CA ASN A 272 26.13 -5.42 23.70
C ASN A 272 26.06 -5.10 25.21
N ILE A 273 26.12 -6.14 26.05
CA ILE A 273 26.17 -5.94 27.51
C ILE A 273 27.53 -5.41 27.91
N GLN A 274 28.61 -5.90 27.31
CA GLN A 274 29.96 -5.39 27.55
C GLN A 274 30.07 -3.89 27.20
N PHE A 275 29.46 -3.43 26.09
CA PHE A 275 29.44 -2.01 25.70
C PHE A 275 28.73 -1.15 26.74
N GLU A 276 27.51 -1.51 27.15
CA GLU A 276 26.77 -0.75 28.17
C GLU A 276 27.48 -0.81 29.54
N ALA A 277 28.05 -1.95 29.92
CA ALA A 277 28.88 -2.09 31.12
C ALA A 277 30.10 -1.18 31.07
N PHE A 278 30.72 -1.05 29.89
CA PHE A 278 31.87 -0.20 29.68
C PHE A 278 31.53 1.28 29.85
N HIS A 279 30.33 1.71 29.42
CA HIS A 279 29.86 3.07 29.66
C HIS A 279 29.79 3.42 31.16
N VAL A 280 29.30 2.49 31.99
CA VAL A 280 29.26 2.67 33.44
C VAL A 280 30.67 2.55 34.05
N PHE A 281 31.47 1.59 33.58
CA PHE A 281 32.84 1.37 34.06
C PHE A 281 33.75 2.60 33.87
N LYS A 282 33.62 3.31 32.75
CA LYS A 282 34.37 4.56 32.47
C LYS A 282 34.21 5.58 33.59
N ILE A 283 33.04 5.65 34.23
CA ILE A 283 32.77 6.61 35.31
C ILE A 283 33.62 6.30 36.56
N PHE A 284 33.87 5.02 36.86
CA PHE A 284 34.76 4.61 37.96
C PHE A 284 36.22 4.98 37.68
N VAL A 285 36.66 4.85 36.42
CA VAL A 285 38.04 5.20 36.01
C VAL A 285 38.23 6.72 35.90
N ALA A 286 37.20 7.45 35.50
CA ALA A 286 37.25 8.91 35.37
C ALA A 286 37.19 9.65 36.72
N ASN A 287 36.79 9.00 37.81
CA ASN A 287 36.68 9.64 39.12
C ASN A 287 38.04 10.19 39.60
N PRO A 288 38.18 11.50 39.87
CA PRO A 288 39.43 12.08 40.36
C PRO A 288 39.78 11.66 41.80
N THR A 289 38.79 11.38 42.65
CA THR A 289 38.97 11.02 44.07
C THR A 289 38.68 9.55 44.32
N LYS A 290 39.44 8.65 43.67
CA LYS A 290 39.24 7.20 43.79
C LYS A 290 39.57 6.70 45.21
N PRO A 291 38.67 5.94 45.87
CA PRO A 291 39.00 5.23 47.10
C PRO A 291 40.13 4.23 46.90
N LYS A 292 41.01 4.07 47.91
CA LYS A 292 42.16 3.14 47.84
C LYS A 292 41.76 1.70 47.49
N ALA A 293 40.63 1.23 48.02
CA ALA A 293 40.13 -0.11 47.70
C ALA A 293 39.77 -0.30 46.22
N ILE A 294 39.30 0.76 45.54
CA ILE A 294 38.99 0.72 44.11
C ILE A 294 40.25 0.80 43.26
N SER A 295 41.21 1.65 43.63
CA SER A 295 42.51 1.68 42.95
C SER A 295 43.23 0.34 43.04
N ASP A 296 43.16 -0.33 44.19
CA ASP A 296 43.78 -1.65 44.37
C ASP A 296 43.14 -2.71 43.47
N ILE A 297 41.81 -2.71 43.31
CA ILE A 297 41.10 -3.64 42.42
C ILE A 297 41.49 -3.40 40.95
N LEU A 298 41.59 -2.15 40.52
CA LEU A 298 41.99 -1.79 39.16
C LEU A 298 43.46 -2.16 38.89
N LEU A 299 44.37 -1.89 39.84
CA LEU A 299 45.78 -2.24 39.72
C LEU A 299 46.01 -3.76 39.68
N ARG A 300 45.28 -4.53 40.48
CA ARG A 300 45.35 -6.01 40.47
C ARG A 300 44.93 -6.62 39.13
N ASN A 301 44.02 -5.96 38.41
CA ASN A 301 43.49 -6.44 37.13
C ASN A 301 44.06 -5.70 35.91
N ARG A 302 45.13 -4.91 36.09
CA ARG A 302 45.67 -4.01 35.06
C ARG A 302 45.95 -4.71 33.72
N GLU A 303 46.60 -5.88 33.76
CA GLU A 303 47.04 -6.60 32.54
C GLU A 303 45.84 -7.06 31.74
N LYS A 304 44.88 -7.72 32.41
CA LYS A 304 43.63 -8.18 31.80
C LYS A 304 42.77 -7.04 31.25
N LEU A 305 42.76 -5.88 31.92
CA LEU A 305 42.03 -4.71 31.45
C LEU A 305 42.70 -4.08 30.22
N ILE A 306 44.04 -4.06 30.15
CA ILE A 306 44.77 -3.57 28.99
C ILE A 306 44.55 -4.51 27.79
N ASP A 307 44.63 -5.83 27.99
CA ASP A 307 44.33 -6.83 26.95
C ASP A 307 42.88 -6.73 26.46
N PHE A 308 41.93 -6.54 27.38
CA PHE A 308 40.54 -6.31 27.03
C PHE A 308 40.39 -5.01 26.22
N LEU A 309 40.88 -3.87 26.71
CA LEU A 309 40.72 -2.56 26.04
C LEU A 309 41.40 -2.48 24.67
N THR A 310 42.51 -3.19 24.49
CA THR A 310 43.19 -3.28 23.18
C THR A 310 42.38 -4.11 22.18
N THR A 311 41.65 -5.13 22.65
CA THR A 311 40.77 -5.97 21.81
C THR A 311 39.36 -5.36 21.65
N PHE A 312 38.92 -4.57 22.63
CA PHE A 312 37.55 -4.02 22.74
C PHE A 312 37.28 -2.84 21.79
N HIS A 313 38.27 -2.44 20.99
CA HIS A 313 38.16 -1.36 20.02
C HIS A 313 38.53 -1.80 18.60
N THR A 314 37.54 -2.30 17.85
CA THR A 314 37.43 -2.21 16.38
C THR A 314 36.02 -2.64 16.00
N ASP A 315 35.08 -1.70 15.99
CA ASP A 315 33.76 -1.79 15.30
C ASP A 315 33.04 -0.43 15.37
N GLN A 316 33.45 0.46 16.28
CA GLN A 316 33.09 1.89 16.27
C GLN A 316 34.31 2.81 16.20
N THR A 317 35.33 2.47 15.40
CA THR A 317 35.88 3.58 14.61
C THR A 317 34.71 4.00 13.76
N HIS A 318 34.04 5.11 14.12
CA HIS A 318 33.38 5.89 13.11
C HIS A 318 34.42 6.03 12.02
N ALA A 319 34.26 5.29 10.91
CA ALA A 319 35.01 5.57 9.72
C ALA A 319 34.84 7.07 9.53
N ILE A 320 35.92 7.82 9.68
CA ILE A 320 35.88 9.23 9.37
C ILE A 320 35.80 9.21 7.86
N GLU A 321 34.57 9.28 7.36
CA GLU A 321 34.28 9.30 5.94
C GLU A 321 34.81 10.64 5.41
N PHE A 322 35.89 10.57 4.63
CA PHE A 322 36.41 11.72 3.92
C PHE A 322 35.69 11.82 2.58
N LEU A 323 35.00 12.95 2.35
CA LEU A 323 34.39 13.25 1.05
C LEU A 323 35.46 13.85 0.14
N ILE A 324 35.70 13.23 -1.02
CA ILE A 324 36.62 13.76 -2.03
C ILE A 324 35.92 14.93 -2.75
N ILE A 325 36.31 16.16 -2.43
CA ILE A 325 35.69 17.38 -2.99
C ILE A 325 36.14 17.61 -4.45
N LYS A 326 37.41 17.37 -4.74
CA LYS A 326 38.00 17.64 -6.05
C LYS A 326 39.17 16.69 -6.33
N THR A 327 39.23 16.23 -7.57
CA THR A 327 40.33 15.45 -8.15
C THR A 327 40.88 16.18 -9.36
N ASP A 328 42.19 16.09 -9.60
CA ASP A 328 42.91 16.70 -10.74
C ASP A 328 43.84 15.59 -11.28
N PRO A 329 43.79 15.17 -12.56
CA PRO A 329 43.22 15.84 -13.75
C PRO A 329 41.81 15.38 -14.19
N ASN A 330 41.20 14.37 -13.55
CA ASN A 330 39.93 13.76 -13.97
C ASN A 330 39.11 13.26 -12.76
N PRO A 331 37.78 13.03 -12.90
CA PRO A 331 36.87 12.71 -11.78
C PRO A 331 37.28 11.49 -10.93
N TYR A 332 38.02 10.54 -11.51
CA TYR A 332 38.57 9.38 -10.81
C TYR A 332 40.10 9.44 -10.80
N CYS A 333 40.72 9.34 -9.63
CA CYS A 333 42.16 9.27 -9.46
C CYS A 333 42.55 8.11 -8.53
N LEU A 334 43.63 7.42 -8.88
CA LEU A 334 44.24 6.40 -8.03
C LEU A 334 45.27 7.08 -7.11
N VAL A 335 45.18 6.81 -5.80
CA VAL A 335 46.16 7.32 -4.84
C VAL A 335 47.40 6.43 -4.91
N VAL A 336 48.50 7.01 -5.37
CA VAL A 336 49.84 6.40 -5.46
C VAL A 336 50.80 7.16 -4.50
N ASP A 337 52.00 6.64 -4.24
CA ASP A 337 52.99 7.19 -3.29
C ASP A 337 53.53 8.61 -3.60
N GLY A 338 52.97 9.33 -4.59
CA GLY A 338 53.27 10.73 -4.91
C GLY A 338 52.07 11.68 -4.90
N THR A 339 50.90 11.22 -4.47
CA THR A 339 49.65 12.01 -4.49
C THR A 339 49.54 12.89 -3.25
N THR A 340 49.34 14.20 -3.42
CA THR A 340 49.14 15.12 -2.30
C THR A 340 47.66 15.20 -1.92
N ILE A 341 47.30 14.73 -0.74
CA ILE A 341 45.93 14.81 -0.19
C ILE A 341 45.81 16.08 0.66
N ASN A 342 44.97 17.01 0.23
CA ASN A 342 44.68 18.22 0.99
C ASN A 342 43.34 18.05 1.73
N CYS A 343 43.36 18.04 3.06
CA CYS A 343 42.15 18.06 3.89
C CYS A 343 41.82 19.50 4.28
N GLU A 344 40.60 19.98 3.95
CA GLU A 344 40.09 21.22 4.50
C GLU A 344 39.43 20.94 5.87
N ASP A 345 39.82 21.69 6.92
CA ASP A 345 39.42 21.46 8.32
C ASP A 345 37.94 21.81 8.66
N ASN A 346 37.10 22.09 7.66
CA ASN A 346 35.70 22.45 7.89
C ASN A 346 34.83 21.18 7.98
N SER A 347 34.25 20.92 9.15
CA SER A 347 33.30 19.83 9.34
C SER A 347 32.02 20.05 8.50
N ILE A 348 31.85 19.23 7.47
CA ILE A 348 30.61 19.21 6.67
C ILE A 348 29.53 18.51 7.50
N LYS A 349 28.37 19.16 7.68
CA LYS A 349 27.23 18.56 8.40
C LYS A 349 26.74 17.31 7.64
N ARG A 350 26.51 16.20 8.37
CA ARG A 350 25.99 14.93 7.82
C ARG A 350 24.75 15.09 6.94
N GLU A 351 23.86 16.03 7.26
CA GLU A 351 22.66 16.33 6.46
C GLU A 351 22.95 16.73 5.00
N ALA A 352 24.08 17.38 4.73
CA ALA A 352 24.49 17.75 3.37
C ALA A 352 25.17 16.58 2.63
N ILE A 353 25.75 15.63 3.37
CA ILE A 353 26.39 14.43 2.85
C ILE A 353 25.34 13.38 2.51
N ASP A 354 24.33 13.19 3.35
CA ASP A 354 23.16 12.34 3.05
C ASP A 354 22.41 12.84 1.81
N ALA A 355 22.36 14.15 1.58
CA ALA A 355 21.76 14.72 0.37
C ALA A 355 22.62 14.53 -0.90
N LEU A 356 23.94 14.33 -0.76
CA LEU A 356 24.88 14.10 -1.87
C LEU A 356 25.08 12.60 -2.16
N LEU A 357 25.05 11.74 -1.14
CA LEU A 357 25.11 10.28 -1.26
C LEU A 357 23.78 9.67 -1.70
N ASN A 358 22.65 10.29 -1.35
CA ASN A 358 21.33 9.92 -1.87
C ASN A 358 20.97 10.69 -3.15
N ALA A 359 21.94 11.30 -3.85
CA ALA A 359 21.70 11.80 -5.19
C ALA A 359 21.66 10.58 -6.12
N ALA A 360 20.48 9.99 -6.32
CA ALA A 360 20.29 9.03 -7.38
C ALA A 360 20.49 9.78 -8.71
N ASP A 361 21.36 9.23 -9.55
CA ASP A 361 21.58 9.78 -10.87
C ASP A 361 20.32 9.58 -11.72
N TYR A 362 20.14 10.39 -12.77
CA TYR A 362 19.07 10.18 -13.76
C TYR A 362 19.08 8.74 -14.34
N ASP A 363 20.22 8.04 -14.25
CA ASP A 363 20.45 6.66 -14.66
C ASP A 363 19.80 5.61 -13.74
N ASP A 364 19.25 6.02 -12.60
CA ASP A 364 18.48 5.19 -11.67
C ASP A 364 16.97 5.31 -11.90
N ILE A 365 16.52 6.10 -12.89
CA ILE A 365 15.13 6.18 -13.30
C ILE A 365 14.93 5.40 -14.61
N GLY A 366 14.38 4.19 -14.50
CA GLY A 366 14.05 3.34 -15.65
C GLY A 366 12.64 3.56 -16.21
N GLY A 367 12.45 3.41 -17.53
CA GLY A 367 11.14 3.24 -18.15
C GLY A 367 10.36 4.51 -18.52
N ILE A 368 10.83 5.69 -18.08
CA ILE A 368 10.13 6.99 -18.21
C ILE A 368 10.94 7.99 -19.08
N GLU A 369 11.82 7.50 -19.95
CA GLU A 369 12.77 8.33 -20.72
C GLU A 369 12.13 9.50 -21.49
N LYS A 370 10.94 9.26 -22.09
CA LYS A 370 10.22 10.30 -22.87
C LYS A 370 9.73 11.43 -21.97
N GLN A 371 9.11 11.10 -20.85
CA GLN A 371 8.60 12.09 -19.89
C GLN A 371 9.74 12.77 -19.14
N LEU A 372 10.79 12.01 -18.79
CA LEU A 372 11.99 12.54 -18.15
C LEU A 372 12.70 13.55 -19.06
N SER A 373 12.82 13.27 -20.36
CA SER A 373 13.35 14.23 -21.33
C SER A 373 12.54 15.53 -21.39
N GLN A 374 11.21 15.45 -21.27
CA GLN A 374 10.35 16.65 -21.25
C GLN A 374 10.55 17.46 -19.96
N VAL A 375 10.60 16.80 -18.80
CA VAL A 375 10.85 17.47 -17.52
C VAL A 375 12.25 18.07 -17.49
N LYS A 376 13.27 17.30 -17.89
CA LYS A 376 14.67 17.74 -17.97
C LYS A 376 14.83 18.96 -18.87
N ALA A 377 14.21 18.95 -20.06
CA ALA A 377 14.23 20.11 -20.96
C ALA A 377 13.62 21.37 -20.33
N ILE A 378 12.56 21.25 -19.52
CA ILE A 378 11.94 22.42 -18.86
C ILE A 378 12.80 22.91 -17.69
N VAL A 379 13.26 21.99 -16.85
CA VAL A 379 14.01 22.29 -15.63
C VAL A 379 15.39 22.85 -15.95
N GLU A 380 16.17 22.18 -16.82
CA GLU A 380 17.51 22.62 -17.20
C GLU A 380 17.47 23.96 -17.92
N LEU A 381 16.54 24.15 -18.86
CA LEU A 381 16.46 25.38 -19.64
C LEU A 381 16.11 26.60 -18.76
N GLN A 382 15.33 26.40 -17.69
CA GLN A 382 15.00 27.46 -16.72
C GLN A 382 16.10 27.75 -15.72
N LEU A 383 16.73 26.71 -15.16
CA LEU A 383 17.77 26.85 -14.15
C LEU A 383 19.11 27.29 -14.74
N ASN A 384 19.50 26.73 -15.90
CA ASN A 384 20.80 26.98 -16.52
C ASN A 384 20.81 28.22 -17.43
N HIS A 385 19.68 28.54 -18.07
CA HIS A 385 19.61 29.61 -19.08
C HIS A 385 18.44 30.60 -18.91
N PRO A 386 18.26 31.24 -17.74
CA PRO A 386 17.18 32.21 -17.52
C PRO A 386 17.26 33.45 -18.44
N LYS A 387 18.46 33.75 -18.99
CA LYS A 387 18.68 34.84 -19.95
C LYS A 387 17.98 34.60 -21.30
N LEU A 388 17.75 33.34 -21.69
CA LEU A 388 17.06 33.03 -22.96
C LEU A 388 15.61 33.47 -22.92
N PHE A 389 14.89 33.23 -21.82
CA PHE A 389 13.50 33.68 -21.66
C PHE A 389 13.33 35.19 -21.77
N LYS A 390 14.29 35.97 -21.21
CA LYS A 390 14.30 37.43 -21.32
C LYS A 390 14.53 37.91 -22.75
N LYS A 391 15.33 37.19 -23.55
CA LYS A 391 15.59 37.52 -24.96
C LYS A 391 14.42 37.19 -25.87
N PHE A 392 13.76 36.04 -25.65
CA PHE A 392 12.62 35.61 -26.47
C PHE A 392 11.29 36.22 -26.04
N GLY A 393 11.24 36.93 -24.90
CA GLY A 393 10.01 37.55 -24.40
C GLY A 393 8.95 36.55 -23.93
N VAL A 394 9.33 35.28 -23.74
CA VAL A 394 8.42 34.20 -23.33
C VAL A 394 8.48 34.05 -21.81
N LYS A 395 7.33 33.95 -21.15
CA LYS A 395 7.25 33.68 -19.70
C LYS A 395 7.69 32.23 -19.42
N PRO A 396 8.58 31.98 -18.45
CA PRO A 396 8.97 30.62 -18.08
C PRO A 396 7.79 29.87 -17.44
N GLN A 397 7.69 28.57 -17.71
CA GLN A 397 6.63 27.68 -17.22
C GLN A 397 6.98 27.15 -15.84
N ARG A 398 6.27 27.56 -14.79
CA ARG A 398 6.76 27.33 -13.41
C ARG A 398 6.07 26.20 -12.69
N GLY A 399 4.86 25.85 -13.12
CA GLY A 399 4.10 24.75 -12.56
C GLY A 399 4.16 23.52 -13.46
N ILE A 400 4.70 22.42 -12.93
CA ILE A 400 4.64 21.10 -13.57
C ILE A 400 3.77 20.20 -12.69
N LEU A 401 2.68 19.67 -13.24
CA LEU A 401 1.85 18.67 -12.60
C LEU A 401 2.18 17.29 -13.17
N LEU A 402 2.69 16.41 -12.34
CA LEU A 402 2.94 15.01 -12.62
C LEU A 402 1.66 14.23 -12.30
N CYS A 403 1.07 13.59 -13.31
CA CYS A 403 -0.15 12.81 -13.19
C CYS A 403 0.19 11.34 -13.42
N GLY A 404 0.02 10.48 -12.43
CA GLY A 404 0.32 9.05 -12.58
C GLY A 404 0.14 8.28 -11.29
N PRO A 405 0.24 6.94 -11.31
CA PRO A 405 0.24 6.15 -10.08
C PRO A 405 1.37 6.61 -9.14
N PRO A 406 1.18 6.49 -7.82
CA PRO A 406 2.11 7.09 -6.87
C PRO A 406 3.48 6.42 -7.02
N HIS A 407 4.54 7.16 -6.66
CA HIS A 407 5.91 6.67 -6.45
C HIS A 407 6.91 6.68 -7.63
N THR A 408 6.84 7.60 -8.60
CA THR A 408 7.86 7.66 -9.68
C THR A 408 8.51 9.02 -9.90
N ALA A 409 8.62 9.87 -8.88
CA ALA A 409 9.30 11.16 -9.06
C ALA A 409 9.89 11.67 -7.77
N ASN A 410 11.05 11.13 -7.38
CA ASN A 410 12.00 11.90 -6.61
C ASN A 410 13.23 12.12 -7.48
N GLU A 411 13.70 13.37 -7.46
CA GLU A 411 15.07 13.80 -7.78
C GLU A 411 15.29 14.64 -9.05
N ALA A 412 15.95 15.76 -8.80
CA ALA A 412 16.54 16.72 -9.72
C ALA A 412 17.68 17.42 -8.97
N ASP A 413 18.76 17.80 -9.66
CA ASP A 413 19.99 18.45 -9.15
C ASP A 413 19.77 19.90 -8.63
N ALA A 414 18.77 20.11 -7.80
CA ALA A 414 18.49 21.39 -7.17
C ALA A 414 18.02 21.18 -5.72
N LYS A 415 18.10 22.23 -4.89
CA LYS A 415 17.58 22.19 -3.54
C LYS A 415 16.09 21.82 -3.59
N LEU A 416 15.75 20.60 -3.16
CA LEU A 416 14.40 20.07 -3.15
C LEU A 416 13.74 20.40 -1.81
N ILE A 417 12.57 21.02 -1.84
CA ILE A 417 11.71 21.17 -0.66
C ILE A 417 10.50 20.28 -0.90
N LEU A 418 10.43 19.17 -0.15
CA LEU A 418 9.34 18.22 -0.23
C LEU A 418 8.23 18.61 0.74
N ILE A 419 7.01 18.69 0.21
CA ILE A 419 5.80 19.02 0.95
C ILE A 419 4.81 17.89 0.69
N ASN A 420 4.43 17.16 1.73
CA ASN A 420 3.46 16.08 1.60
C ASN A 420 2.04 16.59 1.92
N GLY A 421 1.09 16.40 1.02
CA GLY A 421 -0.29 16.84 1.21
C GLY A 421 -0.98 16.22 2.43
N SER A 422 -0.59 14.99 2.79
CA SER A 422 -1.09 14.30 3.99
C SER A 422 -0.60 14.92 5.31
N GLU A 423 0.58 15.54 5.32
CA GLU A 423 1.14 16.22 6.49
C GLU A 423 0.51 17.60 6.72
N ILE A 424 0.10 18.27 5.64
CA ILE A 424 -0.52 19.61 5.72
C ILE A 424 -1.92 19.54 6.33
N ASN A 425 -2.64 18.42 6.17
CA ASN A 425 -4.00 18.26 6.68
C ASN A 425 -4.04 17.84 8.18
N CYS A 426 -3.27 18.55 9.02
CA CYS A 426 -3.28 18.36 10.47
C CYS A 426 -4.54 18.97 11.13
N LYS A 427 -4.96 18.39 12.25
CA LYS A 427 -6.25 18.62 12.97
C LYS A 427 -6.45 20.01 13.59
N LEU A 428 -5.49 20.93 13.51
CA LEU A 428 -5.58 22.29 14.06
C LEU A 428 -5.63 23.31 12.92
N ALA A 429 -6.70 24.10 12.88
CA ALA A 429 -6.87 25.16 11.90
C ALA A 429 -5.78 26.24 12.06
N GLY A 430 -5.04 26.54 10.99
CA GLY A 430 -4.03 27.60 10.90
C GLY A 430 -2.57 27.13 10.90
N ASP A 431 -2.25 25.98 11.49
CA ASP A 431 -0.87 25.45 11.48
C ASP A 431 -0.43 25.01 10.08
N SER A 432 -1.37 24.47 9.30
CA SER A 432 -1.17 24.05 7.91
C SER A 432 -0.76 25.21 6.98
N GLU A 433 -1.37 26.37 7.15
CA GLU A 433 -1.06 27.59 6.40
C GLU A 433 0.31 28.16 6.78
N LEU A 434 0.66 28.11 8.07
CA LEU A 434 1.96 28.56 8.56
C LEU A 434 3.10 27.67 8.04
N ILE A 435 2.90 26.35 7.94
CA ILE A 435 3.87 25.41 7.37
C ILE A 435 4.11 25.74 5.89
N LEU A 436 3.05 25.94 5.11
CA LEU A 436 3.15 26.35 3.71
C LEU A 436 3.85 27.70 3.56
N CYS A 437 3.51 28.70 4.38
CA CYS A 437 4.15 30.00 4.32
C CYS A 437 5.65 29.93 4.66
N LYS A 438 6.03 29.19 5.72
CA LYS A 438 7.43 28.99 6.11
C LYS A 438 8.23 28.31 4.99
N ALA A 439 7.68 27.26 4.38
CA ALA A 439 8.32 26.56 3.28
C ALA A 439 8.59 27.50 2.09
N PHE A 440 7.61 28.33 1.71
CA PHE A 440 7.76 29.29 0.60
C PHE A 440 8.67 30.50 0.95
N GLU A 441 8.80 30.86 2.23
CA GLU A 441 9.76 31.88 2.68
C GLU A 441 11.21 31.39 2.62
N GLU A 442 11.45 30.12 2.94
CA GLU A 442 12.78 29.50 2.78
C GLU A 442 13.22 29.45 1.32
N VAL A 443 12.28 29.25 0.39
CA VAL A 443 12.52 29.29 -1.05
C VAL A 443 13.05 30.66 -1.48
N LYS A 444 12.48 31.76 -0.98
CA LYS A 444 12.92 33.12 -1.34
C LYS A 444 14.38 33.41 -0.97
N LYS A 445 14.90 32.76 0.07
CA LYS A 445 16.31 32.93 0.51
C LYS A 445 17.30 32.22 -0.41
N SER A 446 16.84 31.30 -1.25
CA SER A 446 17.68 30.44 -2.08
C SER A 446 17.47 30.73 -3.58
N CYS A 447 18.56 30.80 -4.35
CA CYS A 447 18.50 31.27 -5.73
C CYS A 447 18.21 30.17 -6.77
N ARG A 448 18.05 28.89 -6.37
CA ARG A 448 17.75 27.72 -7.21
C ARG A 448 17.08 26.63 -6.38
N THR A 449 15.76 26.56 -6.43
CA THR A 449 14.98 25.67 -5.55
C THR A 449 13.80 25.09 -6.30
N ILE A 450 13.59 23.79 -6.14
CA ILE A 450 12.43 23.06 -6.64
C ILE A 450 11.53 22.77 -5.44
N ILE A 451 10.28 23.22 -5.50
CA ILE A 451 9.24 22.86 -4.54
C ILE A 451 8.53 21.64 -5.10
N PHE A 452 8.50 20.54 -4.35
CA PHE A 452 7.78 19.33 -4.74
C PHE A 452 6.63 19.09 -3.78
N ILE A 453 5.40 19.10 -4.30
CA ILE A 453 4.17 18.88 -3.54
C ILE A 453 3.63 17.50 -3.90
N ASP A 454 3.74 16.54 -2.99
CA ASP A 454 3.13 15.22 -3.19
C ASP A 454 1.67 15.21 -2.73
N GLU A 455 0.85 14.36 -3.34
CA GLU A 455 -0.59 14.22 -3.06
C GLU A 455 -1.35 15.56 -3.04
N ILE A 456 -1.18 16.38 -4.08
CA ILE A 456 -1.84 17.71 -4.15
C ILE A 456 -3.37 17.63 -4.10
N ASP A 457 -3.97 16.48 -4.45
CA ASP A 457 -5.41 16.23 -4.33
C ASP A 457 -5.89 16.17 -2.88
N ALA A 458 -5.02 15.92 -1.91
CA ALA A 458 -5.34 16.03 -0.48
C ALA A 458 -5.47 17.51 -0.04
N ILE A 459 -4.69 18.39 -0.65
CA ILE A 459 -4.68 19.83 -0.34
C ILE A 459 -5.80 20.56 -1.09
N ALA A 460 -6.06 20.18 -2.34
CA ALA A 460 -6.99 20.87 -3.23
C ALA A 460 -7.99 19.94 -3.93
N PRO A 461 -8.95 19.36 -3.18
CA PRO A 461 -10.00 18.53 -3.74
C PRO A 461 -11.02 19.33 -4.56
N LYS A 462 -11.72 18.68 -5.49
CA LYS A 462 -12.75 19.28 -6.35
C LYS A 462 -13.99 19.72 -5.55
N ARG A 463 -14.45 20.94 -5.83
CA ARG A 463 -15.58 21.68 -5.19
C ARG A 463 -16.89 20.93 -5.02
N GLU A 464 -17.18 19.93 -5.85
CA GLU A 464 -18.47 19.22 -5.87
C GLU A 464 -18.59 18.13 -4.79
N LYS A 465 -17.46 17.63 -4.25
CA LYS A 465 -17.47 16.53 -3.26
C LYS A 465 -17.63 17.01 -1.81
N THR A 466 -17.36 18.27 -1.53
CA THR A 466 -17.56 18.89 -0.21
C THR A 466 -18.95 19.51 -0.20
N HIS A 467 -19.89 18.88 0.50
CA HIS A 467 -21.23 19.42 0.69
C HIS A 467 -21.17 20.79 1.41
N GLY A 468 -21.32 21.87 0.65
CA GLY A 468 -21.77 23.18 1.15
C GLY A 468 -20.79 24.05 1.93
N GLU A 469 -19.54 23.64 2.16
CA GLU A 469 -18.55 24.52 2.78
C GLU A 469 -17.86 25.44 1.77
N ALA A 470 -17.59 26.67 2.20
CA ALA A 470 -16.74 27.62 1.51
C ALA A 470 -15.34 27.05 1.27
N GLU A 471 -14.61 27.64 0.33
CA GLU A 471 -13.26 27.21 -0.08
C GLU A 471 -12.40 26.80 1.12
N PRO A 472 -11.70 25.63 1.07
CA PRO A 472 -10.71 25.32 2.08
C PRO A 472 -9.67 26.46 2.05
N PRO A 473 -9.43 27.18 3.16
CA PRO A 473 -8.61 28.39 3.17
C PRO A 473 -7.17 28.13 2.69
N ILE A 474 -6.71 26.88 2.83
CA ILE A 474 -5.42 26.37 2.34
C ILE A 474 -5.29 26.49 0.81
N VAL A 475 -6.35 26.25 0.03
CA VAL A 475 -6.31 26.30 -1.44
C VAL A 475 -6.10 27.75 -1.91
N SER A 476 -6.84 28.68 -1.32
CA SER A 476 -6.76 30.11 -1.63
C SER A 476 -5.37 30.65 -1.24
N GLN A 477 -4.82 30.22 -0.10
CA GLN A 477 -3.46 30.56 0.32
C GLN A 477 -2.38 30.02 -0.64
N LEU A 478 -2.50 28.77 -1.08
CA LEU A 478 -1.55 28.17 -2.03
C LEU A 478 -1.54 28.94 -3.36
N LEU A 479 -2.72 29.32 -3.88
CA LEU A 479 -2.85 30.14 -5.08
C LEU A 479 -2.18 31.51 -4.91
N GLU A 480 -2.37 32.15 -3.75
CA GLU A 480 -1.72 33.43 -3.45
C GLU A 480 -0.20 33.30 -3.37
N LEU A 481 0.32 32.24 -2.74
CA LEU A 481 1.75 31.96 -2.66
C LEU A 481 2.36 31.70 -4.05
N MET A 482 1.66 30.96 -4.92
CA MET A 482 2.08 30.75 -6.31
C MET A 482 2.09 32.06 -7.11
N ASP A 483 1.12 32.93 -6.88
CA ASP A 483 1.05 34.24 -7.52
C ASP A 483 2.18 35.17 -7.07
N ARG A 484 2.52 35.14 -5.77
CA ARG A 484 3.68 35.86 -5.23
C ARG A 484 5.01 35.33 -5.78
N LEU A 485 5.10 34.04 -6.12
CA LEU A 485 6.29 33.47 -6.75
C LEU A 485 6.50 33.93 -8.20
N LYS A 486 5.49 34.49 -8.91
CA LYS A 486 5.57 34.93 -10.32
C LYS A 486 6.70 35.93 -10.61
N GLN A 487 7.26 36.58 -9.60
CA GLN A 487 8.39 37.53 -9.75
C GLN A 487 9.77 36.84 -9.71
N CYS A 488 9.90 35.63 -9.17
CA CYS A 488 11.18 34.92 -9.02
C CYS A 488 11.45 33.97 -10.20
N SER A 489 12.46 34.24 -11.04
CA SER A 489 12.71 33.44 -12.26
C SER A 489 13.34 32.06 -12.05
N ASN A 490 13.76 31.74 -10.83
CA ASN A 490 14.63 30.57 -10.56
C ASN A 490 13.97 29.53 -9.64
N VAL A 491 12.64 29.56 -9.52
CA VAL A 491 11.86 28.64 -8.68
C VAL A 491 10.89 27.88 -9.58
N ILE A 492 10.87 26.55 -9.43
CA ILE A 492 9.95 25.66 -10.12
C ILE A 492 9.11 24.95 -9.06
N VAL A 493 7.79 24.89 -9.29
CA VAL A 493 6.85 24.16 -8.45
C VAL A 493 6.41 22.92 -9.21
N MET A 494 6.72 21.75 -8.67
CA MET A 494 6.26 20.46 -9.13
C MET A 494 5.21 19.93 -8.17
N ALA A 495 4.16 19.32 -8.70
CA ALA A 495 3.15 18.65 -7.90
C ALA A 495 2.84 17.27 -8.47
N ALA A 496 2.56 16.28 -7.62
CA ALA A 496 2.17 14.93 -8.03
C ALA A 496 0.72 14.63 -7.63
N THR A 497 0.00 13.93 -8.51
CA THR A 497 -1.35 13.44 -8.25
C THR A 497 -1.63 12.11 -8.92
N ASN A 498 -2.38 11.26 -8.23
CA ASN A 498 -2.92 10.03 -8.77
C ASN A 498 -4.24 10.24 -9.53
N ARG A 499 -4.90 11.37 -9.30
CA ARG A 499 -6.26 11.66 -9.76
C ARG A 499 -6.33 13.08 -10.34
N PRO A 500 -5.93 13.28 -11.61
CA PRO A 500 -5.94 14.61 -12.22
C PRO A 500 -7.33 15.25 -12.26
N ASN A 501 -8.39 14.42 -12.26
CA ASN A 501 -9.79 14.89 -12.31
C ASN A 501 -10.37 15.25 -10.94
N SER A 502 -9.70 14.92 -9.82
CA SER A 502 -10.17 15.28 -8.48
C SER A 502 -9.60 16.60 -7.96
N ILE A 503 -8.74 17.26 -8.73
CA ILE A 503 -8.11 18.52 -8.36
C ILE A 503 -9.04 19.71 -8.67
N ASP A 504 -8.99 20.75 -7.84
CA ASP A 504 -9.73 21.99 -8.10
C ASP A 504 -9.37 22.62 -9.48
N PRO A 505 -10.37 23.00 -10.30
CA PRO A 505 -10.13 23.68 -11.57
C PRO A 505 -9.33 24.99 -11.49
N ALA A 506 -9.25 25.63 -10.32
CA ALA A 506 -8.45 26.83 -10.07
C ALA A 506 -6.94 26.56 -10.08
N LEU A 507 -6.51 25.31 -9.86
CA LEU A 507 -5.11 24.90 -10.00
C LEU A 507 -4.64 24.79 -11.48
N ARG A 508 -5.30 25.52 -12.39
CA ARG A 508 -4.80 25.81 -13.75
C ARG A 508 -3.49 26.61 -13.76
N CYS A 509 -3.01 27.07 -12.62
CA CYS A 509 -1.67 27.65 -12.44
C CYS A 509 -0.52 26.67 -12.79
N PHE A 510 -0.79 25.36 -12.86
CA PHE A 510 0.15 24.40 -13.43
C PHE A 510 0.09 24.41 -14.96
N ASP A 511 1.06 25.09 -15.58
CA ASP A 511 1.15 25.29 -17.02
C ASP A 511 1.38 23.99 -17.82
N ARG A 512 2.10 23.04 -17.21
CA ARG A 512 2.46 21.77 -17.86
C ARG A 512 1.95 20.58 -17.06
N LYS A 513 1.28 19.67 -17.75
CA LYS A 513 0.86 18.37 -17.23
C LYS A 513 1.68 17.28 -17.92
N VAL A 514 2.37 16.47 -17.12
CA VAL A 514 3.13 15.31 -17.60
C VAL A 514 2.45 14.07 -17.08
N TYR A 515 1.98 13.23 -18.00
CA TYR A 515 1.32 11.98 -17.66
C TYR A 515 2.35 10.85 -17.59
N ILE A 516 2.49 10.27 -16.40
CA ILE A 516 3.26 9.06 -16.15
C ILE A 516 2.29 7.89 -16.21
N GLY A 517 2.37 7.14 -17.30
CA GLY A 517 1.50 6.00 -17.58
C GLY A 517 2.00 4.69 -16.99
N ILE A 518 1.19 3.65 -17.16
CA ILE A 518 1.59 2.26 -16.88
C ILE A 518 2.75 1.90 -17.82
N PRO A 519 3.86 1.32 -17.31
CA PRO A 519 5.02 1.02 -18.13
C PRO A 519 4.76 -0.12 -19.13
N ASP A 520 5.19 0.07 -20.37
CA ASP A 520 5.19 -0.95 -21.42
C ASP A 520 6.23 -2.05 -21.14
N ALA A 521 6.22 -3.16 -21.88
CA ALA A 521 7.18 -4.27 -21.67
C ALA A 521 8.65 -3.81 -21.73
N VAL A 522 8.99 -2.90 -22.65
CA VAL A 522 10.34 -2.30 -22.75
C VAL A 522 10.65 -1.44 -21.53
N SER A 523 9.70 -0.60 -21.10
CA SER A 523 9.85 0.23 -19.90
C SER A 523 10.00 -0.61 -18.64
N ARG A 524 9.24 -1.70 -18.50
CA ARG A 524 9.35 -2.64 -17.37
C ARG A 524 10.70 -3.34 -17.36
N LEU A 525 11.22 -3.72 -18.52
CA LEU A 525 12.57 -4.29 -18.64
C LEU A 525 13.63 -3.29 -18.16
N GLN A 526 13.51 -2.01 -18.53
CA GLN A 526 14.42 -0.96 -18.02
C GLN A 526 14.32 -0.79 -16.51
N ILE A 527 13.09 -0.76 -15.96
CA ILE A 527 12.87 -0.68 -14.51
C ILE A 527 13.50 -1.90 -13.80
N LEU A 528 13.27 -3.11 -14.30
CA LEU A 528 13.88 -4.33 -13.76
C LEU A 528 15.41 -4.29 -13.82
N LYS A 529 16.00 -3.77 -14.90
CA LYS A 529 17.46 -3.60 -14.99
C LYS A 529 18.00 -2.68 -13.90
N VAL A 530 17.31 -1.57 -13.62
CA VAL A 530 17.71 -0.67 -12.53
C VAL A 530 17.58 -1.35 -11.17
N LEU A 531 16.42 -1.97 -10.90
CA LEU A 531 16.16 -2.63 -9.62
C LEU A 531 17.08 -3.83 -9.35
N THR A 532 17.58 -4.47 -10.40
CA THR A 532 18.49 -5.61 -10.29
C THR A 532 19.97 -5.20 -10.27
N LYS A 533 20.33 -3.92 -10.43
CA LYS A 533 21.72 -3.46 -10.27
C LYS A 533 22.30 -3.84 -8.90
N THR A 534 21.46 -3.83 -7.87
CA THR A 534 21.85 -4.16 -6.48
C THR A 534 21.77 -5.65 -6.15
N ILE A 535 21.16 -6.46 -7.02
CA ILE A 535 20.87 -7.88 -6.76
C ILE A 535 21.82 -8.76 -7.59
N LYS A 536 22.47 -9.74 -6.94
CA LYS A 536 23.25 -10.77 -7.65
C LYS A 536 22.29 -11.74 -8.38
N LEU A 537 22.21 -11.63 -9.70
CA LEU A 537 21.41 -12.50 -10.56
C LEU A 537 22.19 -13.78 -10.93
N GLY A 538 21.52 -14.93 -10.92
CA GLY A 538 22.04 -16.17 -11.50
C GLY A 538 22.04 -16.13 -13.03
N SER A 539 22.83 -16.99 -13.66
CA SER A 539 22.95 -17.11 -15.14
C SER A 539 21.62 -17.41 -15.83
N ASP A 540 20.68 -17.99 -15.10
CA ASP A 540 19.44 -18.54 -15.65
C ASP A 540 18.31 -17.50 -15.74
N VAL A 541 18.54 -16.28 -15.22
CA VAL A 541 17.50 -15.25 -15.12
C VAL A 541 17.40 -14.43 -16.41
N ASN A 542 16.28 -14.57 -17.11
CA ASN A 542 15.94 -13.73 -18.26
C ASN A 542 14.93 -12.62 -17.88
N LEU A 543 15.44 -11.40 -17.66
CA LEU A 543 14.61 -10.23 -17.34
C LEU A 543 13.60 -9.85 -18.44
N GLY A 544 13.90 -10.17 -19.71
CA GLY A 544 13.00 -9.89 -20.82
C GLY A 544 11.73 -10.74 -20.78
N GLN A 545 11.85 -12.01 -20.36
CA GLN A 545 10.70 -12.88 -20.18
C GLN A 545 9.83 -12.40 -19.00
N ILE A 546 10.47 -12.06 -17.87
CA ILE A 546 9.77 -11.54 -16.68
C ILE A 546 9.03 -10.23 -17.01
N ALA A 547 9.63 -9.34 -17.82
CA ALA A 547 8.97 -8.11 -18.26
C ALA A 547 7.71 -8.36 -19.10
N ASN A 548 7.68 -9.44 -19.89
CA ASN A 548 6.50 -9.83 -20.69
C ASN A 548 5.40 -10.49 -19.84
N GLU A 549 5.77 -11.22 -18.78
CA GLU A 549 4.82 -11.88 -17.87
C GLU A 549 4.19 -10.88 -16.88
N THR A 550 4.90 -9.81 -16.51
CA THR A 550 4.47 -8.75 -15.57
C THR A 550 3.59 -7.68 -16.20
N ASN A 551 2.56 -8.08 -16.96
CA ASN A 551 1.62 -7.11 -17.56
C ASN A 551 0.83 -6.34 -16.49
N GLY A 552 0.77 -5.02 -16.65
CA GLY A 552 0.06 -4.14 -15.71
C GLY A 552 0.80 -3.84 -14.40
N TYR A 553 2.02 -4.36 -14.21
CA TYR A 553 2.85 -4.03 -13.06
C TYR A 553 3.39 -2.60 -13.19
N VAL A 554 3.34 -1.84 -12.09
CA VAL A 554 3.98 -0.51 -11.97
C VAL A 554 5.37 -0.68 -11.33
N GLY A 555 6.22 0.34 -11.41
CA GLY A 555 7.57 0.30 -10.83
C GLY A 555 7.61 -0.15 -9.35
N THR A 556 6.62 0.25 -8.55
CA THR A 556 6.47 -0.22 -7.16
C THR A 556 6.20 -1.71 -7.06
N ASP A 557 5.42 -2.25 -7.99
CA ASP A 557 5.06 -3.66 -8.00
C ASP A 557 6.27 -4.49 -8.42
N LEU A 558 7.05 -4.00 -9.38
CA LEU A 558 8.33 -4.61 -9.78
C LEU A 558 9.36 -4.54 -8.65
N ALA A 559 9.41 -3.44 -7.89
CA ALA A 559 10.27 -3.32 -6.71
C ALA A 559 9.87 -4.34 -5.63
N LYS A 560 8.58 -4.43 -5.31
CA LYS A 560 8.05 -5.43 -4.38
C LYS A 560 8.32 -6.86 -4.85
N LEU A 561 8.17 -7.13 -6.15
CA LEU A 561 8.50 -8.41 -6.76
C LEU A 561 9.99 -8.74 -6.52
N CYS A 562 10.90 -7.81 -6.81
CA CYS A 562 12.34 -8.01 -6.58
C CYS A 562 12.67 -8.25 -5.10
N SER A 563 12.08 -7.46 -4.18
CA SER A 563 12.26 -7.69 -2.73
C SER A 563 11.78 -9.08 -2.32
N LYS A 564 10.64 -9.52 -2.83
CA LYS A 564 10.07 -10.84 -2.51
C LYS A 564 10.92 -12.00 -3.03
N VAL A 565 11.46 -11.86 -4.22
CA VAL A 565 12.38 -12.83 -4.82
C VAL A 565 13.63 -13.02 -3.95
N VAL A 566 14.15 -11.92 -3.40
CA VAL A 566 15.27 -11.96 -2.46
C VAL A 566 14.85 -12.65 -1.15
N PHE A 567 13.67 -12.36 -0.60
CA PHE A 567 13.15 -13.04 0.59
C PHE A 567 12.97 -14.55 0.41
N GLU A 568 12.49 -15.00 -0.75
CA GLU A 568 12.35 -16.44 -1.01
C GLU A 568 13.74 -17.11 -1.08
N GLN A 569 14.73 -16.47 -1.71
CA GLN A 569 16.10 -16.96 -1.68
C GLN A 569 16.67 -17.06 -0.26
N TYR A 570 16.38 -16.06 0.59
CA TYR A 570 16.73 -16.11 2.01
C TYR A 570 16.03 -17.28 2.73
N ARG A 571 14.76 -17.53 2.43
CA ARG A 571 13.97 -18.61 3.05
C ARG A 571 14.50 -20.00 2.69
N GLU A 572 14.89 -20.23 1.43
CA GLU A 572 15.50 -21.50 1.02
C GLU A 572 16.83 -21.74 1.73
N LYS A 573 17.66 -20.69 1.82
CA LYS A 573 18.98 -20.73 2.45
C LYS A 573 18.93 -20.75 3.97
N MET A 574 17.88 -20.22 4.60
CA MET A 574 17.68 -20.30 6.06
C MET A 574 17.51 -21.73 6.59
N LYS A 575 17.14 -22.71 5.74
CA LYS A 575 17.13 -24.13 6.14
C LYS A 575 18.55 -24.69 6.33
N VAL A 576 19.57 -23.98 5.86
CA VAL A 576 20.98 -24.39 5.87
C VAL A 576 21.79 -23.56 6.87
N ILE A 577 21.27 -22.42 7.34
CA ILE A 577 21.96 -21.50 8.26
C ILE A 577 21.45 -21.73 9.67
N ASP A 578 22.32 -22.10 10.61
CA ASP A 578 22.01 -22.09 12.04
C ASP A 578 21.88 -20.65 12.53
N LEU A 579 20.71 -20.29 13.07
CA LEU A 579 20.35 -18.95 13.55
C LEU A 579 21.13 -18.50 14.81
N GLU A 580 22.05 -19.32 15.31
CA GLU A 580 22.78 -19.10 16.56
C GLU A 580 24.13 -18.37 16.38
N GLU A 581 24.62 -18.23 15.14
CA GLU A 581 25.87 -17.51 14.85
C GLU A 581 25.63 -16.17 14.12
N ASP A 582 26.20 -15.08 14.66
CA ASP A 582 26.05 -13.70 14.13
C ASP A 582 26.88 -13.43 12.85
N THR A 583 27.71 -14.38 12.40
CA THR A 583 28.59 -14.22 11.24
C THR A 583 28.27 -15.23 10.15
N ILE A 584 27.81 -14.74 9.01
CA ILE A 584 27.67 -15.55 7.79
C ILE A 584 29.06 -15.66 7.15
N ASP A 585 29.54 -16.89 6.91
CA ASP A 585 30.79 -17.13 6.18
C ASP A 585 30.78 -16.45 4.80
N ALA A 586 31.91 -15.89 4.38
CA ALA A 586 32.05 -15.22 3.09
C ALA A 586 31.70 -16.13 1.89
N GLU A 587 31.91 -17.45 2.01
CA GLU A 587 31.52 -18.44 1.00
C GLU A 587 30.00 -18.57 0.85
N ILE A 588 29.25 -18.44 1.95
CA ILE A 588 27.78 -18.47 1.94
C ILE A 588 27.26 -17.18 1.31
N SER A 589 27.87 -16.03 1.65
CA SER A 589 27.59 -14.70 1.06
C SER A 589 27.69 -14.70 -0.48
N ASP A 590 28.73 -15.34 -1.02
CA ASP A 590 28.93 -15.44 -2.47
C ASP A 590 28.00 -16.46 -3.16
N SER A 591 27.45 -17.41 -2.40
CA SER A 591 26.42 -18.34 -2.89
C SER A 591 25.02 -17.73 -3.00
N PHE A 592 24.78 -16.53 -2.45
CA PHE A 592 23.50 -15.83 -2.58
C PHE A 592 23.36 -15.23 -3.99
N SER A 593 22.90 -16.07 -4.92
CA SER A 593 22.41 -15.64 -6.23
C SER A 593 20.92 -15.96 -6.36
N VAL A 594 20.19 -15.10 -7.05
CA VAL A 594 18.75 -15.28 -7.30
C VAL A 594 18.54 -16.14 -8.55
N SER A 595 17.71 -17.18 -8.44
CA SER A 595 17.35 -18.08 -9.54
C SER A 595 16.05 -17.68 -10.25
N HIS A 596 15.81 -18.22 -11.45
CA HIS A 596 14.54 -18.01 -12.16
C HIS A 596 13.33 -18.61 -11.42
N ASN A 597 13.51 -19.71 -10.68
CA ASN A 597 12.45 -20.33 -9.89
C ASN A 597 11.91 -19.39 -8.80
N ASN A 598 12.79 -18.59 -8.20
CA ASN A 598 12.41 -17.60 -7.19
C ASN A 598 11.51 -16.51 -7.79
N PHE A 599 11.81 -16.08 -9.02
CA PHE A 599 10.94 -15.16 -9.77
C PHE A 599 9.59 -15.80 -10.08
N GLN A 600 9.56 -17.07 -10.49
CA GLN A 600 8.33 -17.79 -10.77
C GLN A 600 7.44 -17.93 -9.52
N TYR A 601 8.04 -18.25 -8.37
CA TYR A 601 7.35 -18.28 -7.09
C TYR A 601 6.76 -16.91 -6.72
N ALA A 602 7.58 -15.85 -6.84
CA ALA A 602 7.14 -14.50 -6.53
C ALA A 602 5.99 -14.03 -7.44
N LEU A 603 6.04 -14.35 -8.74
CA LEU A 603 5.00 -14.02 -9.73
C LEU A 603 3.66 -14.70 -9.44
N ASN A 604 3.67 -15.93 -8.93
CA ASN A 604 2.44 -16.66 -8.58
C ASN A 604 1.70 -16.03 -7.39
N GLU A 605 2.42 -15.32 -6.52
CA GLU A 605 1.86 -14.75 -5.30
C GLU A 605 1.66 -13.23 -5.38
N SER A 606 2.38 -12.53 -6.27
CA SER A 606 2.24 -11.09 -6.46
C SER A 606 1.09 -10.74 -7.41
N TYR A 607 0.31 -9.73 -7.03
CA TYR A 607 -0.75 -9.17 -7.87
C TYR A 607 -0.45 -7.69 -8.17
N PRO A 608 -0.73 -7.19 -9.38
CA PRO A 608 -0.46 -5.80 -9.74
C PRO A 608 -1.38 -4.83 -8.98
N SER A 609 -0.82 -3.74 -8.46
CA SER A 609 -1.54 -2.76 -7.64
C SER A 609 -2.61 -2.01 -8.44
N VAL A 610 -2.45 -1.90 -9.77
CA VAL A 610 -3.40 -1.22 -10.66
C VAL A 610 -4.78 -1.91 -10.67
N LEU A 611 -4.81 -3.22 -10.43
CA LEU A 611 -6.05 -3.99 -10.36
C LEU A 611 -6.80 -3.80 -9.04
N HIS A 612 -6.08 -3.52 -7.95
CA HIS A 612 -6.71 -3.21 -6.66
C HIS A 612 -7.52 -1.92 -6.79
N LYS A 613 -8.86 -2.02 -6.62
CA LYS A 613 -9.92 -0.99 -6.73
C LYS A 613 -10.61 -0.85 -8.10
N THR A 614 -10.06 -1.33 -9.21
CA THR A 614 -10.70 -1.17 -10.53
C THR A 614 -11.32 -2.46 -11.04
N VAL A 615 -12.41 -2.37 -11.82
CA VAL A 615 -13.16 -3.52 -12.40
C VAL A 615 -12.36 -4.28 -13.49
N LEU A 616 -11.14 -3.82 -13.79
CA LEU A 616 -10.30 -4.31 -14.89
C LEU A 616 -9.85 -5.75 -14.66
N GLU A 617 -9.91 -6.57 -15.71
CA GLU A 617 -9.33 -7.91 -15.76
C GLU A 617 -8.30 -7.93 -16.90
N PHE A 618 -7.05 -8.35 -16.61
CA PHE A 618 -6.05 -8.64 -17.64
C PHE A 618 -6.18 -10.11 -18.03
N THR A 619 -6.41 -10.40 -19.30
CA THR A 619 -6.41 -11.79 -19.81
C THR A 619 -5.03 -12.12 -20.37
N THR A 620 -4.61 -13.38 -20.23
CA THR A 620 -3.32 -13.91 -20.73
C THR A 620 -3.46 -14.84 -21.93
N THR A 621 -4.66 -14.91 -22.52
CA THR A 621 -5.03 -15.89 -23.55
C THR A 621 -4.38 -15.59 -24.89
N LYS A 622 -3.45 -16.42 -25.38
CA LYS A 622 -2.81 -16.22 -26.69
C LYS A 622 -3.76 -16.55 -27.84
N TRP A 623 -3.49 -16.09 -29.07
CA TRP A 623 -4.29 -16.52 -30.24
C TRP A 623 -4.23 -18.01 -30.50
N GLU A 624 -3.16 -18.66 -30.06
CA GLU A 624 -3.00 -20.11 -30.10
C GLU A 624 -4.00 -20.84 -29.19
N ASP A 625 -4.47 -20.19 -28.12
CA ASP A 625 -5.45 -20.75 -27.19
C ASP A 625 -6.88 -20.66 -27.74
N ILE A 626 -7.08 -19.88 -28.82
CA ILE A 626 -8.38 -19.70 -29.48
C ILE A 626 -8.39 -20.60 -30.73
N GLY A 627 -9.23 -21.64 -30.76
CA GLY A 627 -9.42 -22.46 -31.96
C GLY A 627 -10.39 -21.82 -32.97
N GLY A 628 -10.05 -21.86 -34.26
CA GLY A 628 -10.94 -21.41 -35.36
C GLY A 628 -11.07 -19.89 -35.53
N LEU A 629 -12.15 -19.46 -36.21
CA LEU A 629 -12.51 -18.05 -36.47
C LEU A 629 -11.45 -17.22 -37.22
N GLU A 630 -10.74 -17.83 -38.17
CA GLU A 630 -9.61 -17.18 -38.87
C GLU A 630 -9.97 -15.87 -39.58
N SER A 631 -11.19 -15.78 -40.14
CA SER A 631 -11.68 -14.56 -40.80
C SER A 631 -11.81 -13.38 -39.81
N VAL A 632 -12.41 -13.64 -38.65
CA VAL A 632 -12.61 -12.64 -37.59
C VAL A 632 -11.27 -12.26 -36.95
N LYS A 633 -10.39 -13.24 -36.69
CA LYS A 633 -9.03 -12.99 -36.18
C LYS A 633 -8.23 -12.09 -37.12
N GLY A 634 -8.22 -12.43 -38.41
CA GLY A 634 -7.50 -11.65 -39.43
C GLY A 634 -8.06 -10.24 -39.60
N GLU A 635 -9.38 -10.04 -39.42
CA GLU A 635 -9.99 -8.71 -39.43
C GLU A 635 -9.62 -7.87 -38.21
N VAL A 636 -9.77 -8.42 -37.00
CA VAL A 636 -9.41 -7.72 -35.76
C VAL A 636 -7.91 -7.40 -35.72
N LYS A 637 -7.04 -8.33 -36.16
CA LYS A 637 -5.59 -8.13 -36.23
C LYS A 637 -5.21 -7.00 -37.19
N ARG A 638 -5.82 -6.96 -38.37
CA ARG A 638 -5.61 -5.87 -39.35
C ARG A 638 -6.05 -4.51 -38.80
N LEU A 639 -7.25 -4.42 -38.22
CA LEU A 639 -7.77 -3.17 -37.66
C LEU A 639 -6.91 -2.64 -36.51
N ALA A 640 -6.47 -3.53 -35.61
CA ALA A 640 -5.57 -3.16 -34.53
C ALA A 640 -4.21 -2.68 -35.05
N GLN A 641 -3.60 -3.38 -36.02
CA GLN A 641 -2.32 -2.99 -36.62
C GLN A 641 -2.41 -1.66 -37.36
N TYR A 642 -3.48 -1.42 -38.12
CA TYR A 642 -3.72 -0.15 -38.81
C TYR A 642 -3.78 1.02 -37.84
N ARG A 643 -4.38 0.83 -36.66
CA ARG A 643 -4.47 1.87 -35.64
C ARG A 643 -3.15 2.13 -34.93
N LEU A 644 -2.42 1.07 -34.57
CA LEU A 644 -1.23 1.16 -33.72
C LEU A 644 0.03 1.57 -34.51
N ASN A 645 0.25 0.95 -35.67
CA ASN A 645 1.53 1.06 -36.39
C ASN A 645 1.46 1.99 -37.61
N GLN A 646 0.29 2.14 -38.25
CA GLN A 646 0.15 2.77 -39.57
C GLN A 646 -0.73 4.02 -39.57
N TYR A 647 -0.94 4.66 -38.41
CA TYR A 647 -1.78 5.85 -38.30
C TYR A 647 -1.35 6.99 -39.26
N GLU A 648 -0.03 7.17 -39.45
CA GLU A 648 0.49 8.22 -40.34
C GLU A 648 0.13 8.00 -41.82
N GLU A 649 0.06 6.74 -42.26
CA GLU A 649 -0.29 6.40 -43.64
C GLU A 649 -1.76 6.76 -43.93
N PHE A 650 -2.68 6.38 -43.03
CA PHE A 650 -4.10 6.77 -43.12
C PHE A 650 -4.28 8.29 -43.16
N ARG A 651 -3.49 9.03 -42.38
CA ARG A 651 -3.52 10.49 -42.36
C ARG A 651 -3.09 11.11 -43.69
N LYS A 652 -2.10 10.52 -44.38
CA LYS A 652 -1.68 10.97 -45.73
C LYS A 652 -2.82 10.82 -46.75
N PHE A 653 -3.66 9.79 -46.60
CA PHE A 653 -4.84 9.57 -47.42
C PHE A 653 -6.08 10.36 -46.95
N GLY A 654 -5.98 11.17 -45.89
CA GLY A 654 -7.10 11.93 -45.34
C GLY A 654 -8.19 11.06 -44.69
N MET A 655 -7.89 9.78 -44.44
CA MET A 655 -8.80 8.83 -43.81
C MET A 655 -8.47 8.67 -42.33
N THR A 656 -9.48 8.41 -41.51
CA THR A 656 -9.30 7.98 -40.12
C THR A 656 -9.58 6.48 -40.02
N PRO A 657 -8.67 5.66 -39.45
CA PRO A 657 -8.93 4.25 -39.26
C PRO A 657 -10.07 4.05 -38.25
N SER A 658 -10.87 2.99 -38.43
CA SER A 658 -11.99 2.64 -37.56
C SER A 658 -11.53 2.47 -36.11
N ARG A 659 -12.29 3.04 -35.17
CA ARG A 659 -11.94 3.07 -33.74
C ARG A 659 -12.48 1.90 -32.94
N CYS A 660 -13.70 1.46 -33.27
CA CYS A 660 -14.37 0.42 -32.52
C CYS A 660 -14.88 -0.71 -33.42
N VAL A 661 -14.82 -1.93 -32.89
CA VAL A 661 -15.39 -3.14 -33.50
C VAL A 661 -16.38 -3.77 -32.54
N LEU A 662 -17.57 -4.10 -33.03
CA LEU A 662 -18.58 -4.85 -32.27
C LEU A 662 -18.64 -6.30 -32.78
N LEU A 663 -18.28 -7.23 -31.89
CA LEU A 663 -18.39 -8.67 -32.07
C LEU A 663 -19.76 -9.14 -31.59
N TYR A 664 -20.51 -9.80 -32.45
CA TYR A 664 -21.84 -10.30 -32.10
C TYR A 664 -22.05 -11.73 -32.61
N GLY A 665 -22.81 -12.52 -31.86
CA GLY A 665 -23.07 -13.91 -32.20
C GLY A 665 -23.78 -14.66 -31.07
N LEU A 666 -24.04 -15.95 -31.29
CA LEU A 666 -24.70 -16.80 -30.31
C LEU A 666 -23.88 -16.92 -29.01
N PRO A 667 -24.55 -17.11 -27.86
CA PRO A 667 -23.87 -17.32 -26.58
C PRO A 667 -23.03 -18.60 -26.63
N GLY A 668 -21.89 -18.60 -25.94
CA GLY A 668 -21.00 -19.75 -25.86
C GLY A 668 -20.09 -19.98 -27.09
N CYS A 669 -20.21 -19.19 -28.15
CA CYS A 669 -19.12 -19.03 -29.11
C CYS A 669 -18.09 -18.08 -28.48
N ALA A 670 -16.82 -18.47 -28.43
CA ALA A 670 -15.78 -17.72 -27.73
C ALA A 670 -15.75 -16.25 -28.19
N LYS A 671 -16.20 -15.35 -27.31
CA LYS A 671 -16.20 -13.89 -27.53
C LYS A 671 -14.93 -13.22 -27.02
N ALA A 672 -13.99 -14.01 -26.50
CA ALA A 672 -12.76 -13.54 -25.89
C ALA A 672 -11.64 -13.33 -26.93
N THR A 673 -11.59 -12.10 -27.42
CA THR A 673 -10.46 -11.13 -27.37
C THR A 673 -9.00 -11.49 -27.65
N ALA A 674 -8.46 -10.60 -28.50
CA ALA A 674 -7.08 -10.45 -28.95
C ALA A 674 -6.09 -10.08 -27.84
N TYR A 675 -5.13 -10.97 -27.57
CA TYR A 675 -4.01 -10.73 -26.65
C TYR A 675 -2.66 -10.47 -27.35
N GLU A 676 -2.52 -10.79 -28.63
CA GLU A 676 -1.19 -10.74 -29.30
C GLU A 676 -0.83 -9.36 -29.88
N CYS A 677 -1.64 -8.33 -29.63
CA CYS A 677 -1.10 -6.99 -29.77
C CYS A 677 -0.18 -6.81 -28.55
N GLN A 678 1.12 -6.54 -28.74
CA GLN A 678 2.11 -6.25 -27.68
C GLN A 678 1.78 -4.95 -26.93
N VAL A 679 0.54 -4.81 -26.50
CA VAL A 679 -0.15 -3.58 -26.11
C VAL A 679 -1.04 -3.95 -24.93
N ASN A 680 -1.19 -3.02 -23.99
CA ASN A 680 -1.96 -3.27 -22.77
C ASN A 680 -3.42 -3.62 -23.13
N PHE A 681 -3.87 -4.82 -22.76
CA PHE A 681 -5.24 -5.28 -22.99
C PHE A 681 -6.07 -5.12 -21.72
N MET A 682 -7.12 -4.30 -21.76
CA MET A 682 -7.98 -3.98 -20.62
C MET A 682 -9.39 -4.48 -20.88
N SER A 683 -9.85 -5.48 -20.13
CA SER A 683 -11.24 -5.95 -20.24
C SER A 683 -12.13 -5.40 -19.12
N ILE A 684 -13.36 -5.04 -19.48
CA ILE A 684 -14.40 -4.52 -18.62
C ILE A 684 -15.66 -5.35 -18.85
N ARG A 685 -16.15 -5.99 -17.81
CA ARG A 685 -17.45 -6.68 -17.84
C ARG A 685 -18.56 -5.67 -17.54
N CYS A 686 -19.44 -5.40 -18.51
CA CYS A 686 -20.50 -4.39 -18.37
C CYS A 686 -21.51 -4.73 -17.26
N SER A 687 -21.82 -6.02 -17.04
CA SER A 687 -22.69 -6.48 -15.96
C SER A 687 -22.17 -6.12 -14.55
N LYS A 688 -20.84 -6.05 -14.38
CA LYS A 688 -20.20 -5.66 -13.10
C LYS A 688 -20.30 -4.16 -12.83
N LEU A 689 -20.32 -3.32 -13.86
CA LEU A 689 -20.57 -1.87 -13.70
C LEU A 689 -21.98 -1.61 -13.19
N LEU A 690 -22.99 -2.35 -13.68
CA LEU A 690 -24.37 -2.19 -13.23
C LEU A 690 -24.62 -2.63 -11.78
N ALA A 691 -23.80 -3.52 -11.24
CA ALA A 691 -23.93 -3.99 -9.86
C ALA A 691 -23.58 -2.91 -8.82
N MET A 692 -22.71 -1.94 -9.17
CA MET A 692 -22.23 -0.88 -8.28
C MET A 692 -23.19 0.31 -8.22
N SER A 693 -23.12 1.21 -7.24
CA SER A 693 -24.01 2.39 -7.25
C SER A 693 -23.77 3.28 -8.48
N LEU A 694 -24.74 4.11 -8.88
CA LEU A 694 -24.64 4.93 -10.11
C LEU A 694 -23.44 5.90 -10.05
N VAL A 695 -23.23 6.53 -8.88
CA VAL A 695 -22.11 7.46 -8.65
C VAL A 695 -20.77 6.74 -8.72
N GLU A 696 -20.67 5.54 -8.14
CA GLU A 696 -19.46 4.71 -8.23
C GLU A 696 -19.21 4.24 -9.67
N SER A 697 -20.26 3.93 -10.43
CA SER A 697 -20.16 3.45 -11.81
C SER A 697 -19.62 4.55 -12.74
N GLU A 698 -20.10 5.78 -12.59
CA GLU A 698 -19.61 6.93 -13.37
C GLU A 698 -18.17 7.30 -13.00
N ALA A 699 -17.85 7.31 -11.69
CA ALA A 699 -16.49 7.55 -11.22
C ALA A 699 -15.52 6.48 -11.75
N ASN A 700 -15.89 5.20 -11.66
CA ASN A 700 -15.07 4.09 -12.17
C ASN A 700 -14.88 4.17 -13.69
N LEU A 701 -15.91 4.52 -14.45
CA LEU A 701 -15.77 4.74 -15.89
C LEU A 701 -14.80 5.88 -16.21
N CYS A 702 -14.90 7.00 -15.50
CA CYS A 702 -13.96 8.10 -15.67
C CYS A 702 -12.53 7.67 -15.36
N ASP A 703 -12.32 6.99 -14.23
CA ASP A 703 -11.01 6.49 -13.82
C ASP A 703 -10.43 5.48 -14.82
N ILE A 704 -11.27 4.61 -15.40
CA ILE A 704 -10.83 3.65 -16.42
C ILE A 704 -10.40 4.39 -17.69
N PHE A 705 -11.21 5.33 -18.20
CA PHE A 705 -10.83 6.11 -19.37
C PHE A 705 -9.59 6.97 -19.09
N ASP A 706 -9.41 7.52 -17.90
CA ASP A 706 -8.19 8.25 -17.52
C ASP A 706 -6.96 7.33 -17.56
N LYS A 707 -7.06 6.11 -17.04
CA LYS A 707 -6.00 5.09 -17.13
C LYS A 707 -5.70 4.68 -18.58
N VAL A 708 -6.74 4.59 -19.41
CA VAL A 708 -6.59 4.32 -20.85
C VAL A 708 -5.89 5.48 -21.56
N HIS A 709 -6.17 6.73 -21.19
CA HIS A 709 -5.46 7.90 -21.72
C HIS A 709 -4.00 7.96 -21.24
N GLN A 710 -3.74 7.53 -20.00
CA GLN A 710 -2.39 7.41 -19.47
C GLN A 710 -1.58 6.29 -20.15
N ALA A 711 -2.26 5.23 -20.62
CA ALA A 711 -1.63 4.18 -21.41
C ALA A 711 -1.38 4.67 -22.85
N ALA A 712 -0.11 4.67 -23.28
CA ALA A 712 0.28 5.16 -24.60
C ALA A 712 -0.33 4.36 -25.77
N SER A 713 -0.60 3.07 -25.56
CA SER A 713 -1.32 2.19 -26.49
C SER A 713 -2.09 1.15 -25.68
N CYS A 714 -3.39 1.02 -25.95
CA CYS A 714 -4.27 0.13 -25.19
C CYS A 714 -5.40 -0.43 -26.08
N VAL A 715 -5.73 -1.70 -25.85
CA VAL A 715 -6.95 -2.32 -26.38
C VAL A 715 -7.97 -2.39 -25.24
N LEU A 716 -9.11 -1.72 -25.40
CA LEU A 716 -10.20 -1.72 -24.44
C LEU A 716 -11.29 -2.69 -24.89
N PHE A 717 -11.61 -3.68 -24.06
CA PHE A 717 -12.66 -4.65 -24.35
C PHE A 717 -13.87 -4.48 -23.42
N PHE A 718 -15.04 -4.22 -23.99
CA PHE A 718 -16.32 -4.26 -23.26
C PHE A 718 -17.02 -5.59 -23.52
N ASP A 719 -17.16 -6.40 -22.47
CA ASP A 719 -17.87 -7.68 -22.53
C ASP A 719 -19.33 -7.51 -22.07
N GLU A 720 -20.24 -8.25 -22.69
CA GLU A 720 -21.69 -8.23 -22.40
C GLU A 720 -22.31 -6.83 -22.52
N LEU A 721 -22.02 -6.13 -23.63
CA LEU A 721 -22.55 -4.78 -23.85
C LEU A 721 -24.09 -4.76 -23.89
N ASP A 722 -24.73 -5.89 -24.22
CA ASP A 722 -26.19 -6.09 -24.13
C ASP A 722 -26.75 -5.92 -22.71
N SER A 723 -25.96 -6.11 -21.65
CA SER A 723 -26.40 -5.87 -20.27
C SER A 723 -26.72 -4.40 -19.99
N ILE A 724 -25.99 -3.47 -20.61
CA ILE A 724 -26.16 -2.02 -20.46
C ILE A 724 -26.90 -1.38 -21.64
N ALA A 725 -26.92 -2.05 -22.79
CA ALA A 725 -27.46 -1.52 -24.05
C ALA A 725 -28.86 -2.03 -24.40
N GLY A 726 -29.50 -2.77 -23.50
CA GLY A 726 -30.85 -3.30 -23.71
C GLY A 726 -31.83 -2.18 -24.05
N CYS A 727 -32.50 -2.32 -25.20
CA CYS A 727 -33.53 -1.41 -25.68
C CYS A 727 -34.65 -1.35 -24.65
N GLY A 728 -34.74 -0.24 -23.90
CA GLY A 728 -35.87 0.04 -23.04
C GLY A 728 -37.11 0.28 -23.90
N ASP A 729 -37.91 -0.76 -24.12
CA ASP A 729 -39.22 -0.57 -24.72
C ASP A 729 -40.15 0.09 -23.69
N ALA A 730 -40.64 1.27 -24.07
CA ALA A 730 -41.72 2.05 -23.45
C ALA A 730 -41.55 2.53 -21.99
N GLY A 731 -41.09 3.78 -21.84
CA GLY A 731 -41.77 4.73 -20.92
C GLY A 731 -40.98 5.34 -19.76
N ASP A 732 -39.77 4.89 -19.43
CA ASP A 732 -39.04 5.46 -18.28
C ASP A 732 -37.58 5.76 -18.64
N GLY A 733 -37.33 6.98 -19.14
CA GLY A 733 -36.00 7.46 -19.59
C GLY A 733 -34.99 7.70 -18.47
N SER A 734 -35.07 6.94 -17.38
CA SER A 734 -34.31 7.15 -16.14
C SER A 734 -33.54 5.92 -15.67
N GLY A 735 -33.43 4.88 -16.51
CA GLY A 735 -32.65 3.69 -16.20
C GLY A 735 -31.18 4.00 -15.93
N LYS A 736 -30.64 3.45 -14.84
CA LYS A 736 -29.20 3.48 -14.51
C LYS A 736 -28.33 2.96 -15.66
N ALA A 737 -28.82 1.96 -16.40
CA ALA A 737 -28.13 1.39 -17.56
C ALA A 737 -27.96 2.39 -18.70
N ASP A 738 -29.01 3.13 -19.07
CA ASP A 738 -28.95 4.14 -20.13
C ASP A 738 -27.98 5.27 -19.79
N ARG A 739 -27.97 5.74 -18.53
CA ARG A 739 -27.02 6.77 -18.09
C ARG A 739 -25.58 6.30 -18.22
N VAL A 740 -25.28 5.10 -17.75
CA VAL A 740 -23.95 4.49 -17.86
C VAL A 740 -23.56 4.30 -19.34
N LEU A 741 -24.50 3.89 -20.19
CA LEU A 741 -24.27 3.74 -21.63
C LEU A 741 -23.92 5.08 -22.29
N TYR A 742 -24.72 6.13 -22.07
CA TYR A 742 -24.45 7.45 -22.64
C TYR A 742 -23.13 8.05 -22.14
N GLN A 743 -22.72 7.75 -20.91
CA GLN A 743 -21.40 8.13 -20.41
C GLN A 743 -20.28 7.43 -21.17
N ILE A 744 -20.41 6.12 -21.46
CA ILE A 744 -19.45 5.38 -22.29
C ILE A 744 -19.37 6.01 -23.68
N LEU A 745 -20.52 6.28 -24.32
CA LEU A 745 -20.56 6.87 -25.66
C LEU A 745 -19.93 8.27 -25.69
N THR A 746 -20.21 9.10 -24.69
CA THR A 746 -19.62 10.44 -24.55
C THR A 746 -18.10 10.36 -24.40
N LYS A 747 -17.59 9.37 -23.66
CA LYS A 747 -16.15 9.15 -23.51
C LYS A 747 -15.49 8.63 -24.79
N ILE A 748 -16.18 7.78 -25.56
CA ILE A 748 -15.70 7.31 -26.88
C ILE A 748 -15.61 8.48 -27.86
N ASP A 749 -16.63 9.34 -27.89
CA ASP A 749 -16.65 10.52 -28.77
C ASP A 749 -15.58 11.55 -28.35
N ALA A 750 -15.27 11.64 -27.05
CA ALA A 750 -14.23 12.49 -26.50
C ALA A 750 -12.79 12.00 -26.77
N LEU A 751 -12.59 10.80 -27.33
CA LEU A 751 -11.26 10.32 -27.68
C LEU A 751 -10.70 11.09 -28.88
N ASP A 752 -9.57 11.77 -28.64
CA ASP A 752 -8.83 12.49 -29.67
C ASP A 752 -8.33 11.56 -30.78
N ALA A 753 -8.29 12.05 -32.02
CA ALA A 753 -7.81 11.26 -33.16
C ALA A 753 -6.36 10.78 -33.03
N LYS A 754 -5.56 11.36 -32.12
CA LYS A 754 -4.15 11.02 -31.86
C LYS A 754 -3.95 9.90 -30.82
N THR A 755 -4.98 9.51 -30.06
CA THR A 755 -4.82 8.46 -29.05
C THR A 755 -4.82 7.10 -29.74
N ASN A 756 -3.83 6.26 -29.42
CA ASN A 756 -3.69 4.91 -29.98
C ASN A 756 -4.53 3.90 -29.18
N VAL A 757 -5.82 4.19 -29.02
CA VAL A 757 -6.78 3.34 -28.31
C VAL A 757 -7.64 2.61 -29.33
N PHE A 758 -7.78 1.30 -29.17
CA PHE A 758 -8.64 0.46 -29.99
C PHE A 758 -9.71 -0.18 -29.11
N ILE A 759 -10.99 0.00 -29.46
CA ILE A 759 -12.11 -0.48 -28.65
C ILE A 759 -12.75 -1.70 -29.31
N VAL A 760 -12.90 -2.78 -28.56
CA VAL A 760 -13.61 -3.98 -28.98
C VAL A 760 -14.79 -4.19 -28.03
N SER A 761 -15.94 -4.59 -28.53
CA SER A 761 -17.07 -4.93 -27.67
C SER A 761 -17.72 -6.22 -28.11
N SER A 762 -18.28 -6.97 -27.17
CA SER A 762 -19.02 -8.19 -27.43
C SER A 762 -20.50 -8.01 -27.09
N THR A 763 -21.39 -8.66 -27.86
CA THR A 763 -22.82 -8.70 -27.56
C THR A 763 -23.41 -10.05 -27.96
N ASN A 764 -24.34 -10.57 -27.17
CA ASN A 764 -25.11 -11.77 -27.53
C ASN A 764 -26.34 -11.46 -28.36
N LYS A 765 -26.89 -10.25 -28.30
CA LYS A 765 -28.16 -9.91 -28.94
C LYS A 765 -28.00 -8.59 -29.67
N LEU A 766 -27.90 -8.61 -31.00
CA LEU A 766 -27.81 -7.38 -31.79
C LEU A 766 -29.14 -6.63 -31.83
N ASP A 767 -30.26 -7.37 -31.86
CA ASP A 767 -31.62 -6.85 -31.96
C ASP A 767 -32.01 -5.93 -30.78
N MET A 768 -31.43 -6.19 -29.60
CA MET A 768 -31.73 -5.47 -28.37
C MET A 768 -30.85 -4.22 -28.19
N ILE A 769 -29.95 -3.90 -29.12
CA ILE A 769 -28.98 -2.82 -28.95
C ILE A 769 -29.56 -1.51 -29.47
N ASN A 770 -29.40 -0.45 -28.66
CA ASN A 770 -29.75 0.90 -29.09
C ASN A 770 -28.99 1.31 -30.37
N SER A 771 -29.73 1.80 -31.37
CA SER A 771 -29.20 2.32 -32.64
C SER A 771 -28.14 3.42 -32.48
N ALA A 772 -28.12 4.13 -31.35
CA ALA A 772 -27.09 5.13 -31.02
C ALA A 772 -25.66 4.56 -30.96
N ILE A 773 -25.52 3.25 -30.72
CA ILE A 773 -24.23 2.56 -30.63
C ILE A 773 -23.64 2.31 -32.02
N ILE A 774 -24.48 2.07 -33.02
CA ILE A 774 -24.12 1.66 -34.40
C ILE A 774 -23.91 2.89 -35.32
N GLN A 775 -23.70 4.07 -34.75
CA GLN A 775 -23.45 5.30 -35.51
C GLN A 775 -21.98 5.41 -35.94
N PRO A 776 -21.70 6.02 -37.11
CA PRO A 776 -20.34 6.24 -37.60
C PRO A 776 -19.54 7.14 -36.63
N GLY A 777 -18.30 6.74 -36.33
CA GLY A 777 -17.45 7.32 -35.27
C GLY A 777 -17.41 6.50 -33.97
N ARG A 778 -18.35 5.57 -33.77
CA ARG A 778 -18.48 4.69 -32.60
C ARG A 778 -18.22 3.24 -33.03
N PHE A 779 -19.23 2.37 -33.05
CA PHE A 779 -19.11 0.97 -33.47
C PHE A 779 -19.43 0.78 -34.95
N ASP A 780 -18.57 1.36 -35.78
CA ASP A 780 -18.73 1.43 -37.23
C ASP A 780 -18.60 0.06 -37.90
N LYS A 781 -17.82 -0.83 -37.28
CA LYS A 781 -17.49 -2.13 -37.83
C LYS A 781 -18.13 -3.25 -37.01
N LEU A 782 -19.10 -3.92 -37.65
CA LEU A 782 -19.78 -5.09 -37.10
C LEU A 782 -19.11 -6.37 -37.64
N SER A 783 -18.68 -7.26 -36.75
CA SER A 783 -18.11 -8.56 -37.12
C SER A 783 -18.93 -9.69 -36.50
N HIS A 784 -19.50 -10.53 -37.37
CA HIS A 784 -20.35 -11.64 -36.98
C HIS A 784 -19.53 -12.89 -36.61
N VAL A 785 -19.80 -13.45 -35.44
CA VAL A 785 -19.20 -14.71 -34.97
C VAL A 785 -20.14 -15.86 -35.30
N LEU A 786 -19.76 -16.63 -36.32
CA LEU A 786 -20.48 -17.82 -36.77
C LEU A 786 -20.24 -19.03 -35.87
N LEU A 787 -21.15 -20.00 -35.94
CA LEU A 787 -20.95 -21.32 -35.33
C LEU A 787 -19.71 -22.01 -35.93
N PRO A 788 -18.98 -22.82 -35.14
CA PRO A 788 -17.76 -23.44 -35.61
C PRO A 788 -18.03 -24.52 -36.65
N ASN A 789 -17.45 -24.34 -37.85
CA ASN A 789 -17.36 -25.37 -38.88
C ASN A 789 -16.54 -26.57 -38.40
N HIS A 790 -16.64 -27.71 -39.09
CA HIS A 790 -15.87 -28.92 -38.76
C HIS A 790 -14.36 -28.65 -38.55
N VAL A 791 -13.73 -27.89 -39.45
CA VAL A 791 -12.31 -27.49 -39.33
C VAL A 791 -12.07 -26.66 -38.07
N SER A 792 -12.96 -25.71 -37.78
CA SER A 792 -12.89 -24.88 -36.57
C SER A 792 -13.08 -25.71 -35.30
N ARG A 793 -13.97 -26.71 -35.30
CA ARG A 793 -14.20 -27.60 -34.15
C ARG A 793 -12.96 -28.43 -33.83
N VAL A 794 -12.31 -29.01 -34.84
CA VAL A 794 -11.03 -29.71 -34.65
C VAL A 794 -9.98 -28.77 -34.05
N ALA A 795 -9.90 -27.53 -34.54
CA ALA A 795 -8.98 -26.53 -34.00
C ALA A 795 -9.31 -26.15 -32.55
N ILE A 796 -10.59 -26.03 -32.19
CA ILE A 796 -11.04 -25.76 -30.82
C ILE A 796 -10.68 -26.91 -29.89
N LEU A 797 -10.95 -28.15 -30.29
CA LEU A 797 -10.62 -29.34 -29.50
C LEU A 797 -9.10 -29.42 -29.23
N LYS A 798 -8.27 -29.20 -30.26
CA LYS A 798 -6.81 -29.14 -30.13
C LYS A 798 -6.34 -28.03 -29.19
N ALA A 799 -6.96 -26.86 -29.25
CA ALA A 799 -6.61 -25.74 -28.39
C ALA A 799 -6.94 -26.02 -26.91
N VAL A 800 -8.12 -26.58 -26.64
CA VAL A 800 -8.57 -26.91 -25.28
C VAL A 800 -7.74 -28.03 -24.67
N LEU A 801 -7.43 -29.08 -25.44
CA LEU A 801 -6.68 -30.25 -24.97
C LEU A 801 -5.16 -30.05 -24.94
N ARG A 802 -4.64 -28.89 -25.37
CA ARG A 802 -3.19 -28.58 -25.39
C ARG A 802 -2.49 -28.81 -24.05
N LYS A 803 -3.18 -28.58 -22.93
CA LYS A 803 -2.66 -28.76 -21.57
C LYS A 803 -2.93 -30.15 -21.00
N SER A 804 -3.66 -31.00 -21.73
CA SER A 804 -4.12 -32.31 -21.27
C SER A 804 -3.34 -33.43 -21.96
N PRO A 805 -3.01 -34.52 -21.25
CA PRO A 805 -2.35 -35.68 -21.85
C PRO A 805 -3.31 -36.48 -22.73
N GLU A 806 -3.10 -36.43 -24.05
CA GLU A 806 -3.85 -37.22 -25.03
C GLU A 806 -3.19 -38.59 -25.27
N ALA A 807 -3.98 -39.67 -25.32
CA ALA A 807 -3.51 -40.97 -25.81
C ALA A 807 -3.46 -40.98 -27.35
N THR A 808 -2.60 -41.80 -27.94
CA THR A 808 -2.52 -42.04 -29.40
C THR A 808 -3.82 -42.53 -30.05
N ASN A 809 -4.83 -42.91 -29.27
CA ASN A 809 -6.10 -43.48 -29.74
C ASN A 809 -7.28 -42.49 -29.76
N ALA A 810 -7.08 -41.20 -29.46
CA ALA A 810 -8.14 -40.19 -29.51
C ALA A 810 -8.18 -39.51 -30.90
N ASP A 811 -9.13 -39.91 -31.76
CA ASP A 811 -9.34 -39.23 -33.06
C ASP A 811 -10.25 -38.01 -32.90
N LEU A 812 -9.64 -36.82 -32.91
CA LEU A 812 -10.35 -35.54 -32.80
C LEU A 812 -11.28 -35.26 -33.98
N ASN A 813 -11.04 -35.88 -35.15
CA ASN A 813 -11.92 -35.71 -36.31
C ASN A 813 -13.26 -36.40 -36.08
N PHE A 814 -13.26 -37.57 -35.44
CA PHE A 814 -14.49 -38.28 -35.09
C PHE A 814 -15.35 -37.45 -34.13
N VAL A 815 -14.73 -36.90 -33.08
CA VAL A 815 -15.41 -36.00 -32.12
C VAL A 815 -15.98 -34.78 -32.82
N ALA A 816 -15.24 -34.15 -33.74
CA ALA A 816 -15.71 -33.00 -34.51
C ALA A 816 -16.87 -33.33 -35.47
N GLY A 817 -16.92 -34.56 -36.00
CA GLY A 817 -18.03 -35.07 -36.80
C GLY A 817 -19.29 -35.32 -35.99
N ALA A 818 -19.15 -35.90 -34.79
CA ALA A 818 -20.26 -36.20 -33.89
C ALA A 818 -20.87 -34.95 -33.22
N THR A 819 -20.09 -33.86 -33.10
CA THR A 819 -20.49 -32.62 -32.42
C THR A 819 -20.92 -31.52 -33.41
N ASP A 820 -21.81 -31.85 -34.35
CA ASP A 820 -22.31 -30.85 -35.27
C ASP A 820 -23.28 -29.86 -34.60
N LYS A 821 -23.23 -28.59 -35.04
CA LYS A 821 -23.97 -27.45 -34.45
C LYS A 821 -23.70 -27.15 -32.96
N VAL A 822 -22.72 -27.80 -32.33
CA VAL A 822 -22.30 -27.52 -30.94
C VAL A 822 -21.45 -26.24 -30.89
N ASN A 823 -21.65 -25.40 -29.88
CA ASN A 823 -20.86 -24.18 -29.68
C ASN A 823 -19.49 -24.46 -29.03
N GLY A 824 -18.59 -23.47 -29.05
CA GLY A 824 -17.25 -23.62 -28.50
C GLY A 824 -17.23 -23.91 -26.99
N ALA A 825 -18.13 -23.30 -26.22
CA ALA A 825 -18.23 -23.50 -24.78
C ALA A 825 -18.68 -24.93 -24.41
N ASP A 826 -19.65 -25.48 -25.13
CA ASP A 826 -20.09 -26.86 -24.92
C ASP A 826 -19.04 -27.86 -25.39
N LEU A 827 -18.30 -27.58 -26.48
CA LEU A 827 -17.13 -28.38 -26.86
C LEU A 827 -16.08 -28.39 -25.74
N ALA A 828 -15.82 -27.24 -25.11
CA ALA A 828 -14.92 -27.16 -23.97
C ALA A 828 -15.43 -27.94 -22.75
N LYS A 829 -16.75 -27.90 -22.46
CA LYS A 829 -17.37 -28.72 -21.40
C LYS A 829 -17.25 -30.21 -21.68
N ILE A 830 -17.46 -30.64 -22.94
CA ILE A 830 -17.28 -32.03 -23.36
C ILE A 830 -15.83 -32.48 -23.09
N CYS A 831 -14.85 -31.66 -23.45
CA CYS A 831 -13.44 -31.95 -23.17
C CYS A 831 -13.15 -32.02 -21.66
N GLN A 832 -13.63 -31.05 -20.88
CA GLN A 832 -13.47 -31.06 -19.42
C GLN A 832 -14.08 -32.30 -18.79
N ARG A 833 -15.27 -32.71 -19.24
CA ARG A 833 -15.94 -33.92 -18.76
C ARG A 833 -15.17 -35.18 -19.13
N ALA A 834 -14.68 -35.28 -20.37
CA ALA A 834 -13.83 -36.39 -20.80
C ALA A 834 -12.55 -36.49 -19.93
N CYS A 835 -11.95 -35.35 -19.57
CA CYS A 835 -10.84 -35.31 -18.61
C CYS A 835 -11.27 -35.80 -17.22
N THR A 836 -12.42 -35.37 -16.70
CA THR A 836 -12.92 -35.83 -15.39
C THR A 836 -13.15 -37.34 -15.38
N LEU A 837 -13.78 -37.89 -16.42
CA LEU A 837 -13.99 -39.34 -16.56
C LEU A 837 -12.66 -40.09 -16.63
N ALA A 838 -11.70 -39.58 -17.39
CA ALA A 838 -10.35 -40.17 -17.45
C ALA A 838 -9.65 -40.18 -16.08
N ILE A 839 -9.81 -39.11 -15.29
CA ILE A 839 -9.27 -39.03 -13.93
C ILE A 839 -9.98 -40.02 -12.99
N GLU A 840 -11.31 -40.12 -13.07
CA GLU A 840 -12.09 -41.09 -12.27
C GLU A 840 -11.66 -42.52 -12.57
N GLU A 841 -11.47 -42.88 -13.84
CA GLU A 841 -10.92 -44.18 -14.24
C GLU A 841 -9.50 -44.40 -13.73
N PHE A 842 -8.66 -43.37 -13.80
CA PHE A 842 -7.28 -43.44 -13.33
C PHE A 842 -7.18 -43.67 -11.82
N VAL A 843 -7.95 -42.91 -11.03
CA VAL A 843 -8.02 -43.06 -9.58
C VAL A 843 -8.57 -44.44 -9.21
N ARG A 844 -9.60 -44.93 -9.93
CA ARG A 844 -10.15 -46.27 -9.73
C ARG A 844 -9.11 -47.37 -10.00
N LYS A 845 -8.32 -47.23 -11.08
CA LYS A 845 -7.21 -48.15 -11.38
C LYS A 845 -6.14 -48.09 -10.29
N LYS A 846 -5.74 -46.89 -9.85
CA LYS A 846 -4.74 -46.71 -8.78
C LYS A 846 -5.16 -47.40 -7.47
N ILE A 847 -6.41 -47.22 -7.04
CA ILE A 847 -6.96 -47.91 -5.85
C ILE A 847 -6.97 -49.43 -6.04
N GLN A 848 -7.32 -49.93 -7.23
CA GLN A 848 -7.29 -51.36 -7.52
C GLN A 848 -5.86 -51.96 -7.55
N PHE A 849 -4.87 -51.17 -7.96
CA PHE A 849 -3.45 -51.56 -7.90
C PHE A 849 -2.93 -51.59 -6.45
N GLU A 850 -3.28 -50.59 -5.63
CA GLU A 850 -2.92 -50.55 -4.21
C GLU A 850 -3.52 -51.75 -3.42
N ILE A 851 -4.75 -52.17 -3.76
CA ILE A 851 -5.40 -53.34 -3.15
C ILE A 851 -4.72 -54.67 -3.55
N LYS A 852 -4.03 -54.73 -4.70
CA LYS A 852 -3.46 -55.97 -5.26
C LYS A 852 -2.00 -56.26 -4.85
N GLN A 853 -1.32 -55.37 -4.13
CA GLN A 853 0.09 -55.51 -3.70
C GLN A 853 1.02 -56.12 -4.76
N GLU A 854 1.17 -55.48 -5.91
CA GLU A 854 2.33 -55.70 -6.79
C GLU A 854 3.22 -54.45 -6.72
N ASN A 855 4.39 -54.61 -6.09
CA ASN A 855 5.47 -53.61 -6.08
C ASN A 855 6.10 -53.55 -7.48
N GLY A 856 5.47 -52.81 -8.37
CA GLY A 856 6.05 -52.37 -9.63
C GLY A 856 5.65 -50.93 -9.86
N GLU A 857 6.59 -50.00 -9.67
CA GLU A 857 6.45 -48.61 -10.12
C GLU A 857 6.44 -48.60 -11.66
N SER A 858 5.27 -48.84 -12.26
CA SER A 858 5.01 -48.34 -13.60
C SER A 858 4.37 -46.96 -13.45
N ASP A 859 5.03 -45.93 -13.99
CA ASP A 859 4.46 -44.59 -14.17
C ASP A 859 3.18 -44.70 -15.02
N LEU A 860 2.05 -44.95 -14.36
CA LEU A 860 0.74 -44.90 -14.99
C LEU A 860 0.48 -43.43 -15.34
N VAL A 861 0.67 -43.09 -16.62
CA VAL A 861 0.33 -41.76 -17.13
C VAL A 861 -1.17 -41.72 -17.39
N ALA A 862 -1.88 -40.82 -16.72
CA ALA A 862 -3.28 -40.55 -17.01
C ALA A 862 -3.41 -40.07 -18.45
N SER A 863 -4.23 -40.77 -19.26
CA SER A 863 -4.44 -40.42 -20.67
C SER A 863 -5.91 -40.50 -21.02
N ILE A 864 -6.35 -39.63 -21.92
CA ILE A 864 -7.76 -39.56 -22.34
C ILE A 864 -7.98 -40.55 -23.49
N CYS A 865 -8.93 -41.46 -23.29
CA CYS A 865 -9.32 -42.46 -24.29
C CYS A 865 -10.52 -42.00 -25.13
N HIS A 866 -10.68 -42.61 -26.32
CA HIS A 866 -11.85 -42.41 -27.18
C HIS A 866 -13.18 -42.67 -26.47
N GLN A 867 -13.25 -43.69 -25.61
CA GLN A 867 -14.47 -44.03 -24.85
C GLN A 867 -14.93 -42.88 -23.94
N ASN A 868 -13.99 -42.19 -23.29
CA ASN A 868 -14.30 -41.05 -22.41
C ASN A 868 -14.96 -39.89 -23.18
N PHE A 869 -14.62 -39.71 -24.46
CA PHE A 869 -15.28 -38.72 -25.32
C PHE A 869 -16.68 -39.17 -25.73
N VAL A 870 -16.89 -40.45 -26.04
CA VAL A 870 -18.21 -40.98 -26.39
C VAL A 870 -19.17 -40.83 -25.21
N ASP A 871 -18.74 -41.22 -24.02
CA ASP A 871 -19.55 -41.09 -22.80
C ASP A 871 -19.84 -39.62 -22.48
N ALA A 872 -18.84 -38.73 -22.65
CA ALA A 872 -19.04 -37.29 -22.48
C ALA A 872 -20.02 -36.68 -23.48
N ILE A 873 -20.06 -37.17 -24.73
CA ILE A 873 -21.00 -36.69 -25.76
C ILE A 873 -22.43 -37.18 -25.46
N CYS A 874 -22.59 -38.43 -25.04
CA CYS A 874 -23.91 -38.99 -24.70
C CYS A 874 -24.60 -38.24 -23.57
N ASP A 875 -23.84 -37.79 -22.58
CA ASP A 875 -24.36 -37.02 -21.44
C ASP A 875 -24.54 -35.52 -21.74
N ALA A 876 -23.92 -35.01 -22.81
CA ALA A 876 -23.94 -33.59 -23.14
C ALA A 876 -25.28 -33.15 -23.76
N LYS A 877 -25.99 -32.24 -23.07
CA LYS A 877 -27.11 -31.49 -23.66
C LYS A 877 -26.59 -30.29 -24.44
N THR A 878 -27.02 -30.15 -25.69
CA THR A 878 -26.69 -28.97 -26.52
C THR A 878 -27.39 -27.73 -25.97
N SER A 879 -26.64 -26.65 -25.71
CA SER A 879 -27.22 -25.43 -25.12
C SER A 879 -27.98 -24.54 -26.10
N ILE A 880 -27.83 -24.75 -27.42
CA ILE A 880 -28.46 -23.93 -28.46
C ILE A 880 -29.67 -24.66 -29.04
N ASN A 881 -30.82 -23.98 -29.06
CA ASN A 881 -32.03 -24.46 -29.71
C ASN A 881 -31.99 -24.16 -31.22
N GLU A 882 -32.47 -25.08 -32.06
CA GLU A 882 -32.53 -24.86 -33.51
C GLU A 882 -33.39 -23.64 -33.90
N SER A 883 -34.35 -23.25 -33.06
CA SER A 883 -35.17 -22.05 -33.24
C SER A 883 -34.38 -20.74 -33.09
N GLU A 884 -33.35 -20.71 -32.24
CA GLU A 884 -32.48 -19.54 -32.09
C GLU A 884 -31.57 -19.40 -33.32
N ILE A 885 -31.01 -20.50 -33.80
CA ILE A 885 -30.19 -20.52 -35.02
C ILE A 885 -30.99 -20.00 -36.22
N HIS A 886 -32.25 -20.45 -36.37
CA HIS A 886 -33.14 -19.96 -37.42
C HIS A 886 -33.45 -18.47 -37.30
N LYS A 887 -33.65 -17.93 -36.08
CA LYS A 887 -33.85 -16.48 -35.87
C LYS A 887 -32.63 -15.67 -36.32
N TYR A 888 -31.43 -16.10 -35.94
CA TYR A 888 -30.20 -15.44 -36.40
C TYR A 888 -30.05 -15.52 -37.92
N GLN A 889 -30.30 -16.68 -38.53
CA GLN A 889 -30.22 -16.85 -39.99
C GLN A 889 -31.25 -15.99 -40.74
N LEU A 890 -32.48 -15.85 -40.23
CA LEU A 890 -33.53 -15.00 -40.82
C LEU A 890 -33.18 -13.50 -40.70
N PHE A 891 -32.57 -13.09 -39.60
CA PHE A 891 -32.09 -11.72 -39.42
C PHE A 891 -31.02 -11.33 -40.46
N PHE A 892 -30.14 -12.25 -40.83
CA PHE A 892 -29.15 -12.00 -41.89
C PHE A 892 -29.71 -12.14 -43.30
N GLY A 893 -30.60 -13.11 -43.52
CA GLY A 893 -31.28 -13.25 -44.81
C GLY A 893 -32.00 -11.96 -45.21
N THR A 894 -32.53 -11.21 -44.24
CA THR A 894 -33.15 -9.89 -44.48
C THR A 894 -32.13 -8.75 -44.64
N GLN A 895 -30.95 -8.81 -43.99
CA GLN A 895 -29.87 -7.83 -44.20
C GLN A 895 -29.13 -7.98 -45.52
N ASP A 896 -28.90 -9.22 -46.01
CA ASP A 896 -28.27 -9.47 -47.32
C ASP A 896 -29.20 -9.01 -48.46
N ILE A 897 -30.52 -9.17 -48.30
CA ILE A 897 -31.50 -8.61 -49.24
C ILE A 897 -31.52 -7.07 -49.16
N CYS A 898 -31.47 -6.47 -47.97
CA CYS A 898 -31.40 -5.00 -47.82
C CYS A 898 -30.08 -4.39 -48.33
N THR A 899 -28.95 -5.10 -48.23
CA THR A 899 -27.66 -4.63 -48.78
C THR A 899 -27.58 -4.85 -50.29
N LEU A 900 -28.17 -5.92 -50.83
CA LEU A 900 -28.42 -6.06 -52.27
C LEU A 900 -29.36 -4.98 -52.79
N GLU A 901 -30.42 -4.64 -52.07
CA GLU A 901 -31.34 -3.55 -52.43
C GLU A 901 -30.65 -2.18 -52.33
N ARG A 902 -29.88 -1.89 -51.28
CA ARG A 902 -29.09 -0.65 -51.17
C ARG A 902 -28.02 -0.55 -52.26
N SER A 903 -27.32 -1.63 -52.58
CA SER A 903 -26.33 -1.64 -53.67
C SER A 903 -26.99 -1.56 -55.04
N LEU A 904 -28.15 -2.20 -55.26
CA LEU A 904 -28.99 -2.02 -56.45
C LEU A 904 -29.57 -0.61 -56.55
N GLN A 905 -29.87 0.05 -55.44
CA GLN A 905 -30.40 1.41 -55.40
C GLN A 905 -29.29 2.44 -55.60
N ILE A 906 -28.07 2.18 -55.12
CA ILE A 906 -26.86 2.94 -55.46
C ILE A 906 -26.50 2.74 -56.95
N LEU A 907 -26.62 1.53 -57.49
CA LEU A 907 -26.44 1.26 -58.93
C LEU A 907 -27.55 1.88 -59.79
N ARG A 908 -28.81 1.92 -59.32
CA ARG A 908 -29.91 2.64 -59.98
C ARG A 908 -29.72 4.15 -59.95
N ASN A 909 -29.22 4.69 -58.84
CA ASN A 909 -28.95 6.13 -58.71
C ASN A 909 -27.68 6.53 -59.47
N ALA A 910 -26.67 5.65 -59.58
CA ALA A 910 -25.50 5.85 -60.41
C ALA A 910 -25.79 5.66 -61.92
N GLY A 911 -26.80 4.86 -62.28
CA GLY A 911 -27.27 4.65 -63.66
C GLY A 911 -28.24 5.72 -64.18
N GLY A 912 -28.53 6.77 -63.41
CA GLY A 912 -29.42 7.87 -63.81
C GLY A 912 -28.78 8.96 -64.68
N GLY A 913 -27.49 8.84 -65.00
CA GLY A 913 -26.76 9.81 -65.80
C GLY A 913 -26.13 9.18 -67.03
N GLN A 914 -26.67 9.53 -68.20
CA GLN A 914 -26.20 9.23 -69.56
C GLN A 914 -26.61 7.87 -70.14
N GLY A 915 -27.63 7.94 -70.99
CA GLY A 915 -27.89 6.94 -72.01
C GLY A 915 -26.82 6.95 -73.11
N GLY A 916 -26.74 5.81 -73.78
CA GLY A 916 -26.03 5.64 -75.06
C GLY A 916 -24.60 5.13 -74.91
N TYR A 917 -24.40 3.82 -75.00
CA TYR A 917 -23.86 3.17 -76.20
C TYR A 917 -23.39 1.72 -75.92
N TYR A 918 -23.89 0.83 -76.77
CA TYR A 918 -23.42 -0.52 -77.14
C TYR A 918 -23.50 -1.72 -76.16
N ARG A 919 -24.50 -2.56 -76.50
CA ARG A 919 -24.52 -4.03 -76.69
C ARG A 919 -23.82 -4.95 -75.69
#